data_AF-M1RV35-F1
#
_entry.id   AF-M1RV35-F1
#
_cell.length_a   1.000
_cell.length_b   1.000
_cell.length_c   1.000
_cell.angle_alpha   90.00
_cell.angle_beta   90.00
_cell.angle_gamma   90.00
#
_symmetry.space_group_name_H-M   'P 1'
#
loop_
_entity.id
_entity.type
_entity.pdbx_description
1 polymer ?
#
loop_
_entity_poly.entity_id
_entity_poly.type
_entity_poly.pdbx_seq_one_letter_code
_entity_poly.pdbx_strand_id
1 'polypeptide(L)'
;MKKEFLMFLFALLIIPIIGIFIIWSTQFYSKMYQYPFYYMPYPFKKVVITEGANSCMLKDGSWSQVVLTDSDDMFIQNETAPKVVAFIISILNLMVSLLVYILFDFSNNQFQFIQEHYDLSFYDIYLGVDGISIYFVLLTTIIIPIALMSNWNSITNNVKSYLIIMLLLETLLLAVFLVLDILLFYIFFESILPPLFILIGLFGSSNKVRASFYIFLYTFILKCKRAKHRVSPKALVTKVVKETLQLAWLMPQGMVKSLVFIHEKLLLVVDIWVIADLNHPFKAQCKKAAAKGVKEQRVDGSLSSTPPLQVGGLRRMELIRCTLVAGKPVLGRKIHYCPRGPAPSNRVKVPGDYIIITHNRFIHSQKSTQRVDPWFVTGFIDAEGCFMIGLTKSEKYRMGYQVTAIFKISLHSKDYDLLCQIRNYFGVGIIIKHGETTLQYLVRSIKDLDVIISHFDAYPLISQKWSDYKLFKEAVALIKNKEHITKEGFKKILSLKASINLGLSDELQLVFPNITPVARPLPVLSEKKKIKNFNYIAGLTSGDGCFFISIRNSSYTKSGKSVVLKFQIVQNSRDVELIQTLVSTLGCGRVELCLKQSAAYYVVTKYEDILKKFIPLFDNHPIKGVRALDYSDFKKVVLLMKNKSHLTEEGLIEIQSIKSNMNRNRAN
;
A
#
# COMPACT_ATOMS: atom_id res chain seq x y z
N MET A 1 15.92 -19.29 -48.65
CA MET A 1 15.88 -17.83 -48.42
C MET A 1 14.54 -17.33 -47.88
N LYS A 2 13.48 -16.96 -48.64
CA LYS A 2 12.27 -16.33 -48.05
C LYS A 2 11.62 -17.07 -46.85
N LYS A 3 11.55 -18.41 -46.87
CA LYS A 3 11.01 -19.22 -45.75
C LYS A 3 11.87 -19.21 -44.48
N GLU A 4 13.19 -19.11 -44.60
CA GLU A 4 14.10 -19.12 -43.44
C GLU A 4 13.99 -17.83 -42.65
N PHE A 5 13.73 -16.70 -43.32
CA PHE A 5 13.59 -15.42 -42.64
C PHE A 5 12.30 -15.30 -41.84
N LEU A 6 11.21 -15.92 -42.31
CA LEU A 6 9.94 -15.95 -41.57
C LEU A 6 10.08 -16.70 -40.23
N MET A 7 10.95 -17.71 -40.16
CA MET A 7 11.22 -18.41 -38.89
C MET A 7 11.77 -17.48 -37.82
N PHE A 8 12.49 -16.41 -38.17
CA PHE A 8 12.99 -15.46 -37.19
C PHE A 8 11.88 -14.60 -36.57
N LEU A 9 10.86 -14.20 -37.34
CA LEU A 9 9.70 -13.49 -36.77
C LEU A 9 8.88 -14.37 -35.83
N PHE A 10 8.67 -15.64 -36.19
CA PHE A 10 8.03 -16.60 -35.29
C PHE A 10 8.88 -16.87 -34.04
N ALA A 11 10.20 -16.97 -34.20
CA ALA A 11 11.10 -17.14 -33.08
C ALA A 11 10.97 -15.99 -32.06
N LEU A 12 10.87 -14.73 -32.52
CA LEU A 12 10.67 -13.57 -31.64
C LEU A 12 9.43 -13.69 -30.74
N LEU A 13 8.37 -14.34 -31.21
CA LEU A 13 7.14 -14.56 -30.43
C LEU A 13 7.22 -15.80 -29.54
N ILE A 14 7.88 -16.86 -30.01
CA ILE A 14 7.91 -18.17 -29.33
C ILE A 14 8.97 -18.21 -28.22
N ILE A 15 10.12 -17.56 -28.40
CA ILE A 15 11.25 -17.59 -27.45
C ILE A 15 10.82 -17.21 -26.03
N PRO A 16 10.12 -16.08 -25.79
CA PRO A 16 9.74 -15.73 -24.43
C PRO A 16 8.61 -16.64 -23.89
N ILE A 17 7.75 -17.20 -24.75
CA ILE A 17 6.75 -18.19 -24.36
C ILE A 17 7.41 -19.47 -23.84
N ILE A 18 8.44 -19.97 -24.53
CA ILE A 18 9.26 -21.10 -24.06
C ILE A 18 9.87 -20.76 -22.70
N GLY A 19 10.40 -19.55 -22.53
CA GLY A 19 10.90 -19.08 -21.23
C GLY A 19 9.85 -19.13 -20.12
N ILE A 20 8.62 -18.72 -20.39
CA ILE A 20 7.50 -18.84 -19.46
C ILE A 20 7.24 -20.29 -19.07
N PHE A 21 7.20 -21.21 -20.04
CA PHE A 21 7.01 -22.64 -19.77
C PHE A 21 8.15 -23.24 -18.93
N ILE A 22 9.40 -22.87 -19.20
CA ILE A 22 10.55 -23.32 -18.40
C ILE A 22 10.45 -22.79 -16.97
N ILE A 23 10.17 -21.50 -16.77
CA ILE A 23 10.02 -20.92 -15.44
C ILE A 23 8.84 -21.56 -14.70
N TRP A 24 7.74 -21.82 -15.38
CA TRP A 24 6.57 -22.48 -14.81
C TRP A 24 6.85 -23.95 -14.46
N SER A 25 7.59 -24.69 -15.29
CA SER A 25 7.92 -26.09 -15.02
C SER A 25 8.86 -26.28 -13.83
N THR A 26 9.73 -25.31 -13.52
CA THR A 26 10.52 -25.32 -12.27
C THR A 26 9.64 -25.34 -11.01
N GLN A 27 8.39 -24.88 -11.10
CA GLN A 27 7.40 -24.98 -10.01
C GLN A 27 6.88 -26.41 -9.84
N PHE A 28 6.67 -27.13 -10.94
CA PHE A 28 6.14 -28.49 -10.94
C PHE A 28 7.13 -29.49 -10.34
N TYR A 29 8.43 -29.37 -10.68
CA TYR A 29 9.49 -30.21 -10.12
C TYR A 29 9.68 -29.98 -8.61
N SER A 30 9.63 -28.73 -8.12
CA SER A 30 9.73 -28.45 -6.67
C SER A 30 8.57 -29.02 -5.85
N LYS A 31 7.40 -29.24 -6.47
CA LYS A 31 6.19 -29.75 -5.82
C LYS A 31 6.07 -31.28 -5.87
N MET A 32 6.68 -31.93 -6.87
CA MET A 32 6.74 -33.40 -6.99
C MET A 32 7.61 -34.04 -5.91
N TYR A 33 8.74 -33.41 -5.54
CA TYR A 33 9.58 -33.88 -4.42
C TYR A 33 8.98 -33.62 -3.02
N GLN A 34 7.83 -32.96 -2.95
CA GLN A 34 7.11 -32.69 -1.71
C GLN A 34 6.09 -33.78 -1.33
N TYR A 35 5.96 -34.84 -2.13
CA TYR A 35 5.17 -36.03 -1.80
C TYR A 35 6.11 -37.23 -1.62
N PRO A 36 6.29 -37.74 -0.39
CA PRO A 36 6.97 -39.02 -0.22
C PRO A 36 6.10 -40.10 -0.87
N PHE A 37 6.69 -40.85 -1.80
CA PHE A 37 6.15 -42.12 -2.28
C PHE A 37 5.98 -43.07 -1.09
N TYR A 38 4.80 -43.09 -0.47
CA TYR A 38 4.44 -44.11 0.52
C TYR A 38 3.78 -45.29 -0.18
N TYR A 39 4.57 -46.26 -0.61
CA TYR A 39 4.16 -47.68 -0.67
C TYR A 39 5.41 -48.56 -0.58
N MET A 40 5.74 -49.01 0.64
CA MET A 40 6.11 -50.41 0.93
C MET A 40 6.08 -50.66 2.46
N PRO A 41 5.61 -51.83 2.91
CA PRO A 41 5.46 -52.16 4.33
C PRO A 41 6.74 -52.79 4.89
N TYR A 42 7.14 -52.43 6.12
CA TYR A 42 7.77 -53.27 7.17
C TYR A 42 8.33 -52.35 8.28
N PRO A 43 8.51 -52.85 9.53
CA PRO A 43 8.22 -52.07 10.72
C PRO A 43 9.51 -51.75 11.49
N PHE A 44 9.75 -50.47 11.80
CA PHE A 44 10.69 -50.14 12.87
C PHE A 44 10.12 -49.12 13.86
N LYS A 45 10.44 -49.42 15.11
CA LYS A 45 9.84 -48.99 16.37
C LYS A 45 10.06 -47.50 16.66
N LYS A 46 9.05 -46.90 17.29
CA LYS A 46 9.09 -45.57 17.94
C LYS A 46 10.34 -45.40 18.80
N VAL A 47 11.10 -44.34 18.56
CA VAL A 47 12.02 -43.74 19.54
C VAL A 47 11.32 -42.52 20.12
N VAL A 48 11.17 -42.50 21.44
CA VAL A 48 10.66 -41.35 22.20
C VAL A 48 11.85 -40.45 22.51
N ILE A 49 11.79 -39.19 22.09
CA ILE A 49 12.76 -38.16 22.50
C ILE A 49 12.02 -37.23 23.47
N THR A 50 12.47 -37.18 24.70
CA THR A 50 12.09 -36.19 25.72
C THR A 50 12.92 -34.93 25.53
N GLU A 51 12.30 -33.75 25.57
CA GLU A 51 12.97 -32.44 25.47
C GLU A 51 14.00 -32.24 26.59
N GLY A 52 15.26 -31.92 26.24
CA GLY A 52 16.24 -31.36 27.18
C GLY A 52 17.63 -32.01 27.31
N ALA A 53 18.14 -32.80 26.34
CA ALA A 53 19.52 -33.32 26.39
C ALA A 53 20.25 -33.19 25.04
N ASN A 54 21.46 -32.61 25.04
CA ASN A 54 22.33 -32.41 23.85
C ASN A 54 23.35 -33.55 23.63
N SER A 55 23.08 -34.77 24.12
CA SER A 55 23.93 -35.93 23.85
C SER A 55 23.16 -37.25 23.94
N CYS A 56 23.52 -38.18 23.06
CA CYS A 56 22.95 -39.53 23.00
C CYS A 56 24.09 -40.56 23.14
N MET A 57 23.88 -41.58 23.96
CA MET A 57 24.86 -42.64 24.23
C MET A 57 24.64 -43.82 23.26
N LEU A 58 25.70 -44.27 22.58
CA LEU A 58 25.63 -45.44 21.70
C LEU A 58 25.67 -46.74 22.52
N LYS A 59 25.24 -47.86 21.92
CA LYS A 59 25.10 -49.16 22.61
C LYS A 59 26.44 -49.77 23.09
N ASP A 60 27.57 -49.20 22.72
CA ASP A 60 28.91 -49.57 23.16
C ASP A 60 29.41 -48.72 24.35
N GLY A 61 28.61 -47.77 24.84
CA GLY A 61 28.94 -46.93 25.99
C GLY A 61 29.77 -45.69 25.66
N SER A 62 29.97 -45.37 24.39
CA SER A 62 30.65 -44.15 23.95
C SER A 62 29.69 -42.94 23.87
N TRP A 63 30.20 -41.76 24.24
CA TRP A 63 29.49 -40.48 24.11
C TRP A 63 29.86 -39.80 22.80
N SER A 64 28.88 -39.62 21.92
CA SER A 64 29.05 -38.93 20.64
C SER A 64 28.29 -37.62 20.65
N GLN A 65 28.95 -36.52 20.29
CA GLN A 65 28.30 -35.23 20.13
C GLN A 65 27.44 -35.27 18.87
N VAL A 66 26.12 -35.21 19.03
CA VAL A 66 25.20 -35.11 17.89
C VAL A 66 25.26 -33.67 17.40
N VAL A 67 26.11 -33.42 16.41
CA VAL A 67 25.97 -32.22 15.57
C VAL A 67 24.76 -32.50 14.69
N LEU A 68 23.59 -31.99 15.10
CA LEU A 68 22.51 -31.74 14.16
C LEU A 68 23.02 -30.63 13.24
N THR A 69 23.70 -30.98 12.14
CA THR A 69 23.72 -30.06 11.01
C THR A 69 22.29 -30.04 10.53
N ASP A 70 21.62 -28.91 10.74
CA ASP A 70 20.35 -28.62 10.11
C ASP A 70 20.53 -28.88 8.61
N SER A 71 20.02 -30.03 8.16
CA SER A 71 19.95 -30.37 6.75
C SER A 71 18.85 -29.54 6.04
N ASP A 72 18.26 -28.59 6.76
CA ASP A 72 17.40 -27.52 6.27
C ASP A 72 18.18 -26.27 5.83
N ASP A 73 19.46 -26.11 6.22
CA ASP A 73 20.30 -24.98 5.76
C ASP A 73 20.99 -25.21 4.41
N MET A 74 20.88 -26.41 3.83
CA MET A 74 21.40 -26.73 2.48
C MET A 74 20.33 -26.73 1.38
N PHE A 75 19.09 -26.33 1.71
CA PHE A 75 18.03 -26.08 0.72
C PHE A 75 17.55 -24.63 0.79
N ILE A 76 18.50 -23.69 0.74
CA ILE A 76 18.22 -22.34 0.25
C ILE A 76 17.60 -22.50 -1.14
N GLN A 77 16.31 -22.22 -1.27
CA GLN A 77 15.64 -22.14 -2.56
C GLN A 77 16.48 -21.26 -3.49
N ASN A 78 17.02 -21.84 -4.55
CA ASN A 78 17.86 -21.12 -5.50
C ASN A 78 16.96 -20.19 -6.34
N GLU A 79 16.51 -19.06 -5.77
CA GLU A 79 15.71 -18.02 -6.45
C GLU A 79 16.47 -17.34 -7.61
N THR A 80 17.77 -17.59 -7.69
CA THR A 80 18.68 -17.14 -8.76
C THR A 80 18.40 -17.86 -10.09
N ALA A 81 18.08 -19.16 -10.05
CA ALA A 81 17.88 -19.97 -11.25
C ALA A 81 16.78 -19.43 -12.19
N PRO A 82 15.55 -19.12 -11.75
CA PRO A 82 14.53 -18.58 -12.64
C PRO A 82 14.88 -17.18 -13.18
N LYS A 83 15.59 -16.35 -12.40
CA LYS A 83 16.06 -15.02 -12.84
C LYS A 83 17.06 -15.14 -13.99
N VAL A 84 18.01 -16.07 -13.88
CA VAL A 84 19.00 -16.36 -14.92
C VAL A 84 18.32 -16.89 -16.19
N VAL A 85 17.36 -17.80 -16.05
CA VAL A 85 16.59 -18.33 -17.20
C VAL A 85 15.86 -17.20 -17.94
N ALA A 86 15.12 -16.35 -17.23
CA ALA A 86 14.39 -15.23 -17.85
C ALA A 86 15.35 -14.27 -18.57
N PHE A 87 16.50 -13.98 -17.96
CA PHE A 87 17.51 -13.11 -18.54
C PHE A 87 18.13 -13.69 -19.82
N ILE A 88 18.51 -14.97 -19.81
CA ILE A 88 19.04 -15.66 -21.00
C ILE A 88 18.01 -15.64 -22.14
N ILE A 89 16.74 -15.90 -21.84
CA ILE A 89 15.65 -15.87 -22.84
C ILE A 89 15.51 -14.47 -23.46
N SER A 90 15.54 -13.41 -22.64
CA SER A 90 15.47 -12.04 -23.16
C SER A 90 16.70 -11.64 -24.00
N ILE A 91 17.90 -12.12 -23.65
CA ILE A 91 19.11 -11.92 -24.46
C ILE A 91 18.99 -12.65 -25.80
N LEU A 92 18.49 -13.89 -25.79
CA LEU A 92 18.31 -14.68 -27.00
C LEU A 92 17.33 -13.97 -27.94
N ASN A 93 16.25 -13.41 -27.39
CA ASN A 93 15.28 -12.63 -28.15
C ASN A 93 15.87 -11.34 -28.75
N LEU A 94 16.74 -10.66 -27.99
CA LEU A 94 17.51 -9.52 -28.49
C LEU A 94 18.42 -9.90 -29.66
N MET A 95 19.12 -11.04 -29.58
CA MET A 95 19.99 -11.51 -30.67
C MET A 95 19.20 -11.82 -31.94
N VAL A 96 18.02 -12.45 -31.83
CA VAL A 96 17.14 -12.67 -32.99
C VAL A 96 16.65 -11.34 -33.57
N SER A 97 16.28 -10.36 -32.74
CA SER A 97 15.83 -9.05 -33.24
C SER A 97 16.95 -8.29 -33.96
N LEU A 98 18.19 -8.40 -33.48
CA LEU A 98 19.36 -7.79 -34.12
C LEU A 98 19.66 -8.45 -35.47
N LEU A 99 19.50 -9.78 -35.55
CA LEU A 99 19.64 -10.51 -36.80
C LEU A 99 18.58 -10.07 -37.82
N VAL A 100 17.31 -9.93 -37.41
CA VAL A 100 16.24 -9.41 -38.28
C VAL A 100 16.56 -7.99 -38.74
N TYR A 101 17.12 -7.13 -37.88
CA TYR A 101 17.53 -5.77 -38.24
C TYR A 101 18.67 -5.76 -39.28
N ILE A 102 19.69 -6.60 -39.13
CA ILE A 102 20.82 -6.68 -40.08
C ILE A 102 20.36 -7.17 -41.45
N LEU A 103 19.37 -8.07 -41.47
CA LEU A 103 18.84 -8.66 -42.69
C LEU A 103 17.75 -7.78 -43.35
N PHE A 104 17.35 -6.69 -42.71
CA PHE A 104 16.32 -5.77 -43.21
C PHE A 104 16.89 -4.86 -44.31
N ASP A 105 16.22 -4.83 -45.46
CA ASP A 105 16.64 -4.04 -46.62
C ASP A 105 16.00 -2.65 -46.63
N PHE A 106 16.73 -1.62 -46.20
CA PHE A 106 16.21 -0.25 -46.15
C PHE A 106 15.95 0.38 -47.52
N SER A 107 16.34 -0.26 -48.63
CA SER A 107 16.06 0.26 -49.97
C SER A 107 14.61 0.00 -50.41
N ASN A 108 13.94 -0.98 -49.80
CA ASN A 108 12.58 -1.39 -50.15
C ASN A 108 11.55 -0.88 -49.14
N ASN A 109 10.58 -0.09 -49.60
CA ASN A 109 9.50 0.49 -48.78
C ASN A 109 8.32 -0.47 -48.50
N GLN A 110 8.38 -1.71 -48.97
CA GLN A 110 7.35 -2.71 -48.74
C GLN A 110 7.60 -3.45 -47.42
N PHE A 111 6.55 -4.07 -46.86
CA PHE A 111 6.71 -4.98 -45.73
C PHE A 111 7.66 -6.11 -46.10
N GLN A 112 8.58 -6.43 -45.19
CA GLN A 112 9.56 -7.49 -45.37
C GLN A 112 9.24 -8.64 -44.42
N PHE A 113 9.76 -9.82 -44.77
CA PHE A 113 9.54 -11.05 -44.00
C PHE A 113 8.05 -11.42 -43.87
N ILE A 114 7.27 -11.15 -44.92
CA ILE A 114 5.83 -11.45 -44.98
C ILE A 114 5.60 -12.96 -45.08
N GLN A 115 4.66 -13.48 -44.28
CA GLN A 115 4.13 -14.82 -44.47
C GLN A 115 3.15 -14.87 -45.65
N GLU A 116 3.51 -15.59 -46.71
CA GLU A 116 2.59 -15.95 -47.79
C GLU A 116 1.91 -17.32 -47.48
N HIS A 117 0.60 -17.39 -47.74
CA HIS A 117 -0.36 -18.41 -47.32
C HIS A 117 0.01 -19.86 -47.69
N TYR A 118 -0.28 -20.82 -46.79
CA TYR A 118 -0.49 -22.25 -47.11
C TYR A 118 -1.52 -22.88 -46.15
N ASP A 119 -2.71 -23.15 -46.69
CA ASP A 119 -3.85 -23.96 -46.25
C ASP A 119 -4.09 -24.35 -44.77
N LEU A 120 -5.30 -23.96 -44.31
CA LEU A 120 -6.19 -24.61 -43.34
C LEU A 120 -5.75 -24.68 -41.86
N SER A 121 -5.94 -23.58 -41.13
CA SER A 121 -6.42 -23.62 -39.73
C SER A 121 -7.16 -22.31 -39.37
N PHE A 122 -8.07 -22.35 -38.39
CA PHE A 122 -9.11 -21.34 -38.13
C PHE A 122 -8.66 -19.88 -37.82
N TYR A 123 -7.35 -19.56 -37.82
CA TYR A 123 -6.83 -18.21 -37.61
C TYR A 123 -5.58 -17.96 -38.47
N ASP A 124 -5.72 -17.18 -39.54
CA ASP A 124 -4.59 -16.73 -40.34
C ASP A 124 -3.88 -15.55 -39.65
N ILE A 125 -2.67 -15.77 -39.13
CA ILE A 125 -1.84 -14.70 -38.54
C ILE A 125 -0.87 -14.20 -39.61
N TYR A 126 -1.11 -12.99 -40.10
CA TYR A 126 -0.19 -12.32 -41.02
C TYR A 126 0.89 -11.57 -40.24
N LEU A 127 2.13 -12.05 -40.33
CA LEU A 127 3.29 -11.41 -39.76
C LEU A 127 4.13 -10.71 -40.83
N GLY A 128 4.72 -9.57 -40.47
CA GLY A 128 5.66 -8.83 -41.29
C GLY A 128 6.23 -7.63 -40.54
N VAL A 129 7.29 -7.03 -41.09
CA VAL A 129 7.97 -5.88 -40.48
C VAL A 129 8.13 -4.78 -41.52
N ASP A 130 7.84 -3.53 -41.14
CA ASP A 130 8.15 -2.33 -41.92
C ASP A 130 9.34 -1.55 -41.33
N GLY A 131 9.76 -0.49 -42.03
CA GLY A 131 10.88 0.34 -41.63
C GLY A 131 10.69 1.09 -40.31
N ILE A 132 9.46 1.19 -39.79
CA ILE A 132 9.17 1.82 -38.48
C ILE A 132 9.13 0.77 -37.38
N SER A 133 8.42 -0.33 -37.61
CA SER A 133 8.21 -1.41 -36.64
C SER A 133 9.52 -2.10 -36.27
N ILE A 134 10.49 -2.18 -37.17
CA ILE A 134 11.81 -2.76 -36.87
C ILE A 134 12.50 -2.04 -35.69
N TYR A 135 12.37 -0.72 -35.60
CA TYR A 135 12.93 0.05 -34.48
C TYR A 135 12.20 -0.22 -33.18
N PHE A 136 10.87 -0.41 -33.22
CA PHE A 136 10.08 -0.73 -32.03
C PHE A 136 10.29 -2.17 -31.55
N VAL A 137 10.50 -3.11 -32.47
CA VAL A 137 10.92 -4.48 -32.16
C VAL A 137 12.27 -4.46 -31.43
N LEU A 138 13.27 -3.75 -31.99
CA LEU A 138 14.59 -3.61 -31.38
C LEU A 138 14.53 -2.89 -30.02
N LEU A 139 13.75 -1.82 -29.92
CA LEU A 139 13.56 -1.08 -28.67
C LEU A 139 12.96 -1.99 -27.58
N THR A 140 11.96 -2.80 -27.93
CA THR A 140 11.29 -3.71 -27.00
C THR A 140 12.28 -4.76 -26.47
N THR A 141 13.04 -5.42 -27.36
CA THR A 141 14.01 -6.46 -26.97
C THR A 141 15.23 -5.91 -26.22
N ILE A 142 15.55 -4.61 -26.34
CA ILE A 142 16.59 -3.96 -25.53
C ILE A 142 16.07 -3.61 -24.12
N ILE A 143 14.84 -3.12 -24.00
CA ILE A 143 14.30 -2.64 -22.72
C ILE A 143 14.08 -3.80 -21.72
N ILE A 144 13.60 -4.95 -22.19
CA ILE A 144 13.26 -6.08 -21.31
C ILE A 144 14.48 -6.63 -20.52
N PRO A 145 15.63 -6.96 -21.13
CA PRO A 145 16.81 -7.42 -20.37
C PRO A 145 17.33 -6.35 -19.40
N ILE A 146 17.27 -5.06 -19.76
CA ILE A 146 17.64 -3.95 -18.87
C ILE A 146 16.68 -3.87 -17.67
N ALA A 147 15.37 -4.04 -17.91
CA ALA A 147 14.35 -4.00 -16.86
C ALA A 147 14.47 -5.18 -15.89
N LEU A 148 14.83 -6.37 -16.39
CA LEU A 148 15.13 -7.55 -15.56
C LEU A 148 16.39 -7.32 -14.71
N MET A 149 17.47 -6.80 -15.30
CA MET A 149 18.72 -6.51 -14.60
C MET A 149 18.55 -5.43 -13.53
N SER A 150 17.81 -4.36 -13.84
CA SER A 150 17.56 -3.25 -12.92
C SER A 150 16.84 -3.68 -11.63
N ASN A 151 16.07 -4.76 -11.66
CA ASN A 151 15.29 -5.24 -10.52
C ASN A 151 15.85 -6.52 -9.88
N TRP A 152 17.09 -6.90 -10.19
CA TRP A 152 17.70 -8.17 -9.77
C TRP A 152 17.62 -8.42 -8.26
N ASN A 153 17.93 -7.39 -7.45
CA ASN A 153 17.92 -7.47 -5.98
C ASN A 153 16.70 -6.80 -5.33
N SER A 154 15.89 -6.08 -6.10
CA SER A 154 14.77 -5.27 -5.58
C SER A 154 13.55 -6.12 -5.26
N ILE A 155 13.28 -7.14 -6.09
CA ILE A 155 12.11 -8.02 -5.96
C ILE A 155 12.53 -9.31 -5.26
N THR A 156 12.09 -9.47 -4.02
CA THR A 156 12.35 -10.66 -3.17
C THR A 156 11.12 -11.57 -3.09
N ASN A 157 9.90 -11.01 -3.10
CA ASN A 157 8.68 -11.81 -2.97
C ASN A 157 8.07 -12.15 -4.34
N ASN A 158 7.66 -13.41 -4.52
CA ASN A 158 6.98 -13.90 -5.74
C ASN A 158 7.74 -13.62 -7.06
N VAL A 159 9.07 -13.75 -7.02
CA VAL A 159 9.97 -13.50 -8.17
C VAL A 159 9.49 -14.21 -9.45
N LYS A 160 9.04 -15.46 -9.35
CA LYS A 160 8.60 -16.26 -10.51
C LYS A 160 7.41 -15.61 -11.23
N SER A 161 6.43 -15.09 -10.49
CA SER A 161 5.26 -14.42 -11.07
C SER A 161 5.65 -13.13 -11.78
N TYR A 162 6.60 -12.37 -11.22
CA TYR A 162 7.15 -11.17 -11.88
C TYR A 162 7.79 -11.54 -13.23
N LEU A 163 8.66 -12.55 -13.25
CA LEU A 163 9.37 -12.96 -14.47
C LEU A 163 8.42 -13.45 -15.57
N ILE A 164 7.40 -14.24 -15.19
CA ILE A 164 6.37 -14.71 -16.14
C ILE A 164 5.60 -13.52 -16.75
N ILE A 165 5.21 -12.54 -15.92
CA ILE A 165 4.49 -11.35 -16.40
C ILE A 165 5.38 -10.49 -17.31
N MET A 166 6.67 -10.36 -17.00
CA MET A 166 7.63 -9.61 -17.83
C MET A 166 7.83 -10.25 -19.21
N LEU A 167 8.03 -11.57 -19.29
CA LEU A 167 8.15 -12.28 -20.56
C LEU A 167 6.83 -12.30 -21.34
N LEU A 168 5.68 -12.36 -20.65
CA LEU A 168 4.36 -12.24 -21.29
C LEU A 168 4.14 -10.85 -21.86
N LEU A 169 4.62 -9.81 -21.17
CA LEU A 169 4.55 -8.44 -21.67
C LEU A 169 5.45 -8.25 -22.90
N GLU A 170 6.63 -8.87 -22.92
CA GLU A 170 7.54 -8.88 -24.07
C GLU A 170 6.89 -9.48 -25.32
N THR A 171 6.26 -10.66 -25.22
CA THR A 171 5.61 -11.32 -26.36
C THR A 171 4.47 -10.48 -26.94
N LEU A 172 3.65 -9.89 -26.07
CA LEU A 172 2.52 -9.07 -26.49
C LEU A 172 2.98 -7.77 -27.16
N LEU A 173 4.03 -7.12 -26.63
CA LEU A 173 4.61 -5.93 -27.24
C LEU A 173 5.21 -6.24 -28.61
N LEU A 174 5.92 -7.37 -28.77
CA LEU A 174 6.44 -7.79 -30.06
C LEU A 174 5.32 -8.13 -31.04
N ALA A 175 4.27 -8.83 -30.61
CA ALA A 175 3.13 -9.16 -31.45
C ALA A 175 2.45 -7.91 -32.04
N VAL A 176 2.36 -6.82 -31.29
CA VAL A 176 1.79 -5.54 -31.78
C VAL A 176 2.56 -4.96 -32.97
N PHE A 177 3.89 -5.14 -33.02
CA PHE A 177 4.72 -4.59 -34.10
C PHE A 177 4.96 -5.57 -35.25
N LEU A 178 4.66 -6.86 -35.05
CA LEU A 178 4.85 -7.90 -36.07
C LEU A 178 3.56 -8.23 -36.83
N VAL A 179 2.38 -7.97 -36.25
CA VAL A 179 1.10 -8.32 -36.87
C VAL A 179 0.66 -7.27 -37.88
N LEU A 180 0.32 -7.72 -39.09
CA LEU A 180 -0.17 -6.87 -40.18
C LEU A 180 -1.70 -6.72 -40.19
N ASP A 181 -2.43 -7.67 -39.60
CA ASP A 181 -3.89 -7.63 -39.52
C ASP A 181 -4.37 -6.61 -38.48
N ILE A 182 -5.23 -5.67 -38.91
CA ILE A 182 -5.73 -4.57 -38.07
C ILE A 182 -6.56 -5.04 -36.86
N LEU A 183 -7.33 -6.13 -36.99
CA LEU A 183 -8.13 -6.69 -35.91
C LEU A 183 -7.21 -7.35 -34.88
N LEU A 184 -6.28 -8.17 -35.35
CA LEU A 184 -5.35 -8.87 -34.49
C LEU A 184 -4.36 -7.92 -33.81
N PHE A 185 -3.90 -6.88 -34.51
CA PHE A 185 -3.17 -5.74 -33.95
C PHE A 185 -3.94 -5.12 -32.78
N TYR A 186 -5.23 -4.82 -32.95
CA TYR A 186 -6.05 -4.23 -31.91
C TYR A 186 -6.20 -5.17 -30.69
N ILE A 187 -6.39 -6.47 -30.93
CA ILE A 187 -6.48 -7.48 -29.85
C ILE A 187 -5.18 -7.52 -29.05
N PHE A 188 -4.02 -7.61 -29.70
CA PHE A 188 -2.73 -7.62 -29.00
C PHE A 188 -2.45 -6.30 -28.29
N PHE A 189 -2.80 -5.17 -28.92
CA PHE A 189 -2.64 -3.84 -28.34
C PHE A 189 -3.46 -3.67 -27.05
N GLU A 190 -4.70 -4.16 -27.00
CA GLU A 190 -5.50 -4.16 -25.76
C GLU A 190 -4.98 -5.18 -24.74
N SER A 191 -4.45 -6.32 -25.20
CA SER A 191 -3.95 -7.40 -24.35
C SER A 191 -2.69 -7.03 -23.56
N ILE A 192 -2.00 -5.94 -23.89
CA ILE A 192 -0.88 -5.41 -23.08
C ILE A 192 -1.36 -4.86 -21.73
N LEU A 193 -2.61 -4.36 -21.65
CA LEU A 193 -3.12 -3.69 -20.45
C LEU A 193 -3.28 -4.61 -19.24
N PRO A 194 -3.83 -5.85 -19.34
CA PRO A 194 -3.97 -6.73 -18.19
C PRO A 194 -2.63 -7.14 -17.53
N PRO A 195 -1.59 -7.62 -18.27
CA PRO A 195 -0.29 -7.91 -17.68
C PRO A 195 0.36 -6.68 -17.03
N LEU A 196 0.27 -5.52 -17.68
CA LEU A 196 0.77 -4.26 -17.13
C LEU A 196 0.03 -3.85 -15.84
N PHE A 197 -1.29 -4.00 -15.82
CA PHE A 197 -2.12 -3.74 -14.63
C PHE A 197 -1.71 -4.63 -13.45
N ILE A 198 -1.50 -5.93 -13.69
CA ILE A 198 -1.06 -6.88 -12.66
C ILE A 198 0.36 -6.55 -12.20
N LEU A 199 1.27 -6.23 -13.13
CA LEU A 199 2.65 -5.86 -12.82
C LEU A 199 2.71 -4.66 -11.87
N ILE A 200 1.97 -3.59 -12.19
CA ILE A 200 1.91 -2.39 -11.35
C ILE A 200 1.21 -2.69 -10.03
N GLY A 201 0.08 -3.41 -10.05
CA GLY A 201 -0.70 -3.71 -8.84
C GLY A 201 0.03 -4.58 -7.83
N LEU A 202 0.85 -5.53 -8.28
CA LEU A 202 1.60 -6.45 -7.41
C LEU A 202 2.99 -5.91 -7.05
N PHE A 203 3.73 -5.35 -8.01
CA PHE A 203 5.15 -5.00 -7.86
C PHE A 203 5.43 -3.49 -7.87
N GLY A 204 4.41 -2.64 -8.02
CA GLY A 204 4.55 -1.19 -7.95
C GLY A 204 4.89 -0.66 -6.55
N SER A 205 5.24 0.62 -6.47
CA SER A 205 5.61 1.32 -5.24
C SER A 205 4.37 1.74 -4.42
N SER A 206 4.48 2.74 -3.53
CA SER A 206 3.38 3.17 -2.65
C SER A 206 2.08 3.45 -3.42
N ASN A 207 0.93 2.98 -2.90
CA ASN A 207 -0.39 3.08 -3.53
C ASN A 207 -0.54 2.34 -4.87
N LYS A 208 0.25 1.28 -5.11
CA LYS A 208 0.23 0.45 -6.32
C LYS A 208 -1.14 0.01 -6.83
N VAL A 209 -2.06 -0.38 -5.94
CA VAL A 209 -3.43 -0.78 -6.33
C VAL A 209 -4.18 0.39 -6.95
N ARG A 210 -4.11 1.58 -6.33
CA ARG A 210 -4.79 2.78 -6.87
C ARG A 210 -4.13 3.25 -8.18
N ALA A 211 -2.80 3.16 -8.27
CA ALA A 211 -2.07 3.52 -9.47
C ALA A 211 -2.39 2.59 -10.65
N SER A 212 -2.47 1.26 -10.42
CA SER A 212 -2.84 0.30 -11.46
C SER A 212 -4.27 0.54 -11.95
N PHE A 213 -5.23 0.80 -11.04
CA PHE A 213 -6.60 1.15 -11.42
C PHE A 213 -6.68 2.44 -12.22
N TYR A 214 -5.91 3.48 -11.87
CA TYR A 214 -5.90 4.72 -12.65
C TYR A 214 -5.31 4.53 -14.05
N ILE A 215 -4.21 3.81 -14.20
CA ILE A 215 -3.61 3.57 -15.52
C ILE A 215 -4.57 2.78 -16.41
N PHE A 216 -5.19 1.72 -15.86
CA PHE A 216 -6.18 0.91 -16.58
C PHE A 216 -7.43 1.73 -16.95
N LEU A 217 -8.04 2.42 -15.98
CA LEU A 217 -9.23 3.24 -16.23
C LEU A 217 -8.95 4.42 -17.14
N TYR A 218 -7.80 5.08 -17.03
CA TYR A 218 -7.47 6.24 -17.87
C TYR A 218 -7.26 5.83 -19.32
N THR A 219 -6.51 4.75 -19.56
CA THR A 219 -6.33 4.19 -20.91
C THR A 219 -7.65 3.67 -21.49
N PHE A 220 -8.50 3.01 -20.69
CA PHE A 220 -9.81 2.53 -21.12
C PHE A 220 -10.82 3.68 -21.39
N ILE A 221 -10.95 4.65 -20.47
CA ILE A 221 -11.89 5.78 -20.58
C ILE A 221 -11.47 6.75 -21.69
N LEU A 222 -10.17 7.02 -21.88
CA LEU A 222 -9.69 7.81 -23.01
C LEU A 222 -10.13 7.19 -24.34
N LYS A 223 -10.05 5.86 -24.48
CA LYS A 223 -10.51 5.13 -25.67
C LYS A 223 -12.03 5.26 -25.85
N CYS A 224 -12.82 5.08 -24.78
CA CYS A 224 -14.28 5.26 -24.83
C CYS A 224 -14.71 6.70 -25.14
N LYS A 225 -14.01 7.73 -24.65
CA LYS A 225 -14.29 9.13 -24.96
C LYS A 225 -13.92 9.50 -26.40
N ARG A 226 -12.86 8.91 -26.97
CA ARG A 226 -12.46 9.08 -28.38
C ARG A 226 -13.49 8.50 -29.35
N ALA A 227 -14.12 7.37 -29.01
CA ALA A 227 -15.20 6.77 -29.80
C ALA A 227 -16.48 7.62 -29.85
N LYS A 228 -16.70 8.50 -28.86
CA LYS A 228 -17.92 9.32 -28.73
C LYS A 228 -17.86 10.69 -29.43
N HIS A 229 -16.69 11.10 -29.94
CA HIS A 229 -16.50 12.39 -30.61
C HIS A 229 -15.90 12.24 -32.02
N ARG A 230 -16.73 11.83 -32.99
CA ARG A 230 -16.52 12.18 -34.41
C ARG A 230 -17.14 13.54 -34.70
N VAL A 231 -16.63 14.63 -34.10
CA VAL A 231 -16.95 15.99 -34.57
C VAL A 231 -15.74 16.92 -34.37
N SER A 232 -15.13 17.29 -35.50
CA SER A 232 -14.10 18.33 -35.72
C SER A 232 -12.68 18.09 -35.12
N PRO A 233 -11.63 18.03 -35.97
CA PRO A 233 -10.23 17.95 -35.54
C PRO A 233 -9.75 19.17 -34.71
N LYS A 234 -10.34 20.35 -34.92
CA LYS A 234 -9.92 21.60 -34.28
C LYS A 234 -10.18 21.62 -32.77
N ALA A 235 -11.26 20.99 -32.30
CA ALA A 235 -11.57 20.86 -30.86
C ALA A 235 -10.66 19.81 -30.17
N LEU A 236 -10.18 18.82 -30.92
CA LEU A 236 -9.26 17.79 -30.43
C LEU A 236 -7.88 18.39 -30.16
N VAL A 237 -7.34 19.19 -31.08
CA VAL A 237 -6.03 19.83 -30.91
C VAL A 237 -6.06 20.85 -29.77
N THR A 238 -7.08 21.71 -29.69
CA THR A 238 -7.17 22.69 -28.59
C THR A 238 -7.38 22.03 -27.23
N LYS A 239 -8.08 20.89 -27.14
CA LYS A 239 -8.30 20.20 -25.87
C LYS A 239 -7.11 19.33 -25.45
N VAL A 240 -6.48 18.63 -26.40
CA VAL A 240 -5.23 17.90 -26.16
C VAL A 240 -4.14 18.88 -25.76
N VAL A 241 -3.97 20.00 -26.46
CA VAL A 241 -2.99 21.05 -26.12
C VAL A 241 -3.31 21.68 -24.77
N LYS A 242 -4.58 21.93 -24.43
CA LYS A 242 -4.95 22.51 -23.12
C LYS A 242 -4.78 21.53 -21.96
N GLU A 243 -5.05 20.24 -22.15
CA GLU A 243 -4.87 19.21 -21.12
C GLU A 243 -3.39 18.78 -21.00
N THR A 244 -2.63 18.70 -22.10
CA THR A 244 -1.18 18.44 -22.07
C THR A 244 -0.36 19.65 -21.61
N LEU A 245 -0.75 20.89 -21.94
CA LEU A 245 -0.10 22.10 -21.40
C LEU A 245 -0.51 22.38 -19.95
N GLN A 246 -1.74 22.05 -19.50
CA GLN A 246 -2.06 22.07 -18.07
C GLN A 246 -1.21 21.05 -17.29
N LEU A 247 -0.91 19.90 -17.89
CA LEU A 247 0.03 18.93 -17.33
C LEU A 247 1.48 19.44 -17.37
N ALA A 248 1.92 20.12 -18.42
CA ALA A 248 3.25 20.75 -18.49
C ALA A 248 3.40 21.93 -17.51
N TRP A 249 2.32 22.65 -17.20
CA TRP A 249 2.28 23.69 -16.16
C TRP A 249 2.23 23.11 -14.74
N LEU A 250 1.83 21.85 -14.58
CA LEU A 250 1.89 21.09 -13.32
C LEU A 250 3.26 20.42 -13.08
N MET A 251 4.12 20.31 -14.11
CA MET A 251 5.45 19.72 -14.01
C MET A 251 6.55 20.58 -13.34
N PRO A 252 6.45 21.92 -13.15
CA PRO A 252 7.43 22.68 -12.38
C PRO A 252 7.27 22.57 -10.86
N GLN A 253 6.37 21.73 -10.34
CA GLN A 253 6.15 21.55 -8.89
C GLN A 253 6.88 20.32 -8.29
N GLY A 254 7.86 19.77 -9.03
CA GLY A 254 9.04 19.13 -8.45
C GLY A 254 8.89 17.71 -7.89
N MET A 255 8.84 16.71 -8.76
CA MET A 255 9.33 15.35 -8.47
C MET A 255 9.95 14.74 -9.72
N VAL A 256 11.26 14.44 -9.64
CA VAL A 256 12.18 13.71 -10.55
C VAL A 256 13.35 14.60 -10.97
N LYS A 257 14.43 14.56 -10.15
CA LYS A 257 15.74 15.12 -10.49
C LYS A 257 16.52 14.11 -11.34
N SER A 258 16.13 13.90 -12.59
CA SER A 258 16.99 13.26 -13.62
C SER A 258 16.28 13.22 -14.98
N LEU A 259 15.91 14.37 -15.56
CA LEU A 259 15.60 14.44 -17.00
C LEU A 259 15.64 15.88 -17.54
N VAL A 260 16.64 16.66 -17.13
CA VAL A 260 16.79 18.07 -17.57
C VAL A 260 17.41 18.18 -18.99
N PHE A 261 17.78 17.09 -19.66
CA PHE A 261 18.55 17.20 -20.91
C PHE A 261 17.78 17.01 -22.24
N ILE A 262 16.44 16.88 -22.23
CA ILE A 262 15.68 16.67 -23.49
C ILE A 262 14.66 17.80 -23.77
N HIS A 263 14.47 18.75 -22.86
CA HIS A 263 13.43 19.77 -23.00
C HIS A 263 13.81 20.93 -23.95
N GLU A 264 15.08 21.31 -24.05
CA GLU A 264 15.48 22.49 -24.84
C GLU A 264 15.60 22.26 -26.35
N LYS A 265 15.80 21.01 -26.82
CA LYS A 265 15.93 20.74 -28.26
C LYS A 265 14.61 20.40 -28.97
N LEU A 266 13.54 20.06 -28.24
CA LEU A 266 12.26 19.69 -28.85
C LEU A 266 11.38 20.89 -29.25
N LEU A 267 11.62 22.07 -28.67
CA LEU A 267 10.86 23.30 -28.95
C LEU A 267 11.27 23.97 -30.27
N LEU A 268 12.55 23.86 -30.67
CA LEU A 268 13.06 24.46 -31.91
C LEU A 268 12.50 23.81 -33.20
N VAL A 269 12.00 22.57 -33.14
CA VAL A 269 11.44 21.86 -34.30
C VAL A 269 9.96 22.21 -34.50
N VAL A 270 9.25 22.61 -33.44
CA VAL A 270 7.81 22.94 -33.49
C VAL A 270 7.59 24.39 -33.94
N ASP A 271 8.48 25.31 -33.58
CA ASP A 271 8.36 26.72 -33.97
C ASP A 271 8.66 26.98 -35.46
N ILE A 272 9.45 26.11 -36.12
CA ILE A 272 9.74 26.21 -37.57
C ILE A 272 8.55 25.78 -38.44
N TRP A 273 7.63 24.96 -37.90
CA TRP A 273 6.47 24.48 -38.66
C TRP A 273 5.22 25.37 -38.53
N VAL A 274 5.12 26.21 -37.49
CA VAL A 274 3.95 27.07 -37.27
C VAL A 274 4.07 28.42 -37.99
N ILE A 275 5.27 28.83 -38.41
CA ILE A 275 5.49 30.12 -39.11
C ILE A 275 5.30 30.00 -40.64
N ALA A 276 5.20 28.79 -41.20
CA ALA A 276 5.15 28.59 -42.65
C ALA A 276 3.74 28.59 -43.30
N ASP A 277 2.64 28.69 -42.54
CA ASP A 277 1.28 28.53 -43.10
C ASP A 277 0.33 29.73 -42.88
N LEU A 278 0.90 30.92 -42.68
CA LEU A 278 0.17 32.20 -42.59
C LEU A 278 0.51 33.17 -43.72
N ASN A 279 0.63 32.68 -44.95
CA ASN A 279 0.67 33.52 -46.15
C ASN A 279 -0.33 33.01 -47.20
N HIS A 280 -1.56 33.53 -47.19
CA HIS A 280 -2.28 34.19 -48.31
C HIS A 280 -3.82 34.18 -48.06
N PRO A 281 -4.59 35.21 -48.51
CA PRO A 281 -5.89 35.59 -47.97
C PRO A 281 -7.07 35.11 -48.85
N PHE A 282 -8.29 35.01 -48.29
CA PHE A 282 -9.49 35.55 -48.94
C PHE A 282 -10.66 35.70 -47.96
N LYS A 283 -11.38 36.80 -48.15
CA LYS A 283 -12.42 37.41 -47.32
C LYS A 283 -13.81 37.02 -47.86
N ALA A 284 -14.80 37.01 -46.96
CA ALA A 284 -16.22 37.35 -47.18
C ALA A 284 -17.19 36.35 -47.87
N GLN A 285 -18.26 36.02 -47.13
CA GLN A 285 -19.68 35.74 -47.49
C GLN A 285 -20.23 34.77 -46.41
N CYS A 286 -21.37 34.92 -45.73
CA CYS A 286 -22.52 35.80 -45.83
C CYS A 286 -23.23 35.91 -44.45
N LYS A 287 -24.00 37.00 -44.29
CA LYS A 287 -24.87 37.37 -43.15
C LYS A 287 -26.27 36.70 -43.22
N LYS A 288 -26.99 36.79 -42.09
CA LYS A 288 -28.47 36.64 -41.84
C LYS A 288 -28.95 35.17 -41.73
N ALA A 289 -29.83 34.77 -40.80
CA ALA A 289 -30.97 35.47 -40.21
C ALA A 289 -31.25 35.04 -38.75
N ALA A 290 -32.05 35.86 -38.08
CA ALA A 290 -32.48 35.78 -36.70
C ALA A 290 -33.84 35.06 -36.53
N ALA A 291 -34.11 34.72 -35.26
CA ALA A 291 -35.43 34.70 -34.58
C ALA A 291 -36.42 33.53 -34.80
N LYS A 292 -36.69 32.78 -33.72
CA LYS A 292 -38.01 32.48 -33.06
C LYS A 292 -37.89 31.19 -32.23
N GLY A 293 -38.05 31.27 -30.89
CA GLY A 293 -39.24 30.77 -30.14
C GLY A 293 -39.06 29.27 -29.78
N VAL A 294 -39.41 28.68 -28.62
CA VAL A 294 -40.27 28.93 -27.47
C VAL A 294 -39.77 28.01 -26.31
N LYS A 295 -40.13 28.33 -25.06
CA LYS A 295 -39.84 27.58 -23.81
C LYS A 295 -40.94 26.54 -23.46
N GLU A 296 -40.54 25.60 -22.59
CA GLU A 296 -41.35 24.70 -21.70
C GLU A 296 -42.03 23.49 -22.37
N GLN A 297 -42.11 22.29 -21.76
CA GLN A 297 -42.68 21.99 -20.43
C GLN A 297 -42.24 20.59 -19.89
N ARG A 298 -42.38 20.38 -18.57
CA ARG A 298 -42.15 19.11 -17.82
C ARG A 298 -43.40 18.19 -17.83
N VAL A 299 -43.17 16.95 -17.33
CA VAL A 299 -44.01 16.10 -16.45
C VAL A 299 -44.49 14.76 -17.09
N ASP A 300 -43.96 13.68 -16.52
CA ASP A 300 -44.51 12.37 -16.12
C ASP A 300 -45.72 11.80 -16.87
N GLY A 301 -45.67 10.50 -17.17
CA GLY A 301 -46.84 9.75 -17.67
C GLY A 301 -46.60 8.24 -17.77
N SER A 302 -46.98 7.51 -16.73
CA SER A 302 -47.34 6.08 -16.78
C SER A 302 -48.65 5.87 -17.55
N LEU A 303 -48.83 4.75 -18.26
CA LEU A 303 -50.16 4.10 -18.38
C LEU A 303 -50.08 2.64 -18.88
N SER A 304 -51.04 1.82 -18.43
CA SER A 304 -51.28 0.39 -18.70
C SER A 304 -52.70 0.17 -19.28
N SER A 305 -52.91 -0.88 -20.10
CA SER A 305 -54.13 -1.76 -20.23
C SER A 305 -54.22 -2.41 -21.65
N THR A 306 -54.01 -3.73 -21.89
CA THR A 306 -54.87 -4.98 -21.82
C THR A 306 -55.51 -5.41 -23.20
N PRO A 307 -56.00 -6.67 -23.46
CA PRO A 307 -55.56 -7.61 -24.53
C PRO A 307 -56.64 -7.96 -25.62
N PRO A 308 -56.48 -8.98 -26.52
CA PRO A 308 -56.99 -10.36 -26.26
C PRO A 308 -56.38 -11.59 -27.05
N LEU A 309 -56.68 -12.79 -26.51
CA LEU A 309 -56.99 -14.13 -27.10
C LEU A 309 -55.98 -15.07 -27.84
N GLN A 310 -56.23 -16.38 -27.64
CA GLN A 310 -55.43 -17.62 -27.85
C GLN A 310 -55.46 -18.23 -29.27
N VAL A 311 -54.47 -19.07 -29.64
CA VAL A 311 -54.57 -20.53 -29.99
C VAL A 311 -53.18 -21.13 -30.32
N GLY A 312 -52.83 -22.24 -29.65
CA GLY A 312 -52.20 -23.49 -30.15
C GLY A 312 -50.85 -23.53 -30.91
N GLY A 313 -49.92 -24.39 -30.45
CA GLY A 313 -48.98 -25.11 -31.33
C GLY A 313 -47.52 -25.23 -30.86
N LEU A 314 -47.06 -26.46 -30.61
CA LEU A 314 -45.68 -26.86 -30.29
C LEU A 314 -44.63 -26.39 -31.34
N ARG A 315 -43.43 -25.99 -30.88
CA ARG A 315 -42.16 -26.77 -30.97
C ARG A 315 -40.94 -25.98 -30.45
N ARG A 316 -40.20 -26.63 -29.55
CA ARG A 316 -38.76 -26.55 -29.19
C ARG A 316 -37.88 -25.55 -29.98
N MET A 317 -37.20 -24.66 -29.26
CA MET A 317 -35.76 -24.44 -29.39
C MET A 317 -35.18 -23.83 -28.11
N GLU A 318 -34.16 -24.47 -27.58
CA GLU A 318 -33.34 -24.05 -26.46
C GLU A 318 -32.61 -22.75 -26.79
N LEU A 319 -32.58 -21.77 -25.88
CA LEU A 319 -31.51 -20.78 -25.83
C LEU A 319 -31.27 -20.35 -24.38
N ILE A 320 -30.23 -20.97 -23.83
CA ILE A 320 -29.58 -20.68 -22.56
C ILE A 320 -29.02 -19.25 -22.61
N ARG A 321 -29.31 -18.46 -21.57
CA ARG A 321 -28.56 -17.24 -21.23
C ARG A 321 -27.13 -17.61 -20.84
N CYS A 322 -26.15 -17.20 -21.64
CA CYS A 322 -24.77 -17.09 -21.17
C CYS A 322 -24.50 -15.64 -20.77
N THR A 323 -24.65 -15.37 -19.47
CA THR A 323 -24.01 -14.22 -18.82
C THR A 323 -22.64 -14.70 -18.36
N LEU A 324 -21.57 -14.10 -18.87
CA LEU A 324 -20.19 -14.36 -18.44
C LEU A 324 -20.04 -13.92 -16.98
N VAL A 325 -20.06 -14.89 -16.07
CA VAL A 325 -19.61 -14.75 -14.67
C VAL A 325 -18.26 -15.41 -14.57
N ALA A 326 -17.20 -14.61 -14.53
CA ALA A 326 -15.85 -15.09 -14.24
C ALA A 326 -15.68 -15.29 -12.73
N GLY A 327 -15.42 -16.53 -12.32
CA GLY A 327 -14.50 -16.87 -11.23
C GLY A 327 -15.01 -16.79 -9.79
N LYS A 328 -15.52 -17.91 -9.26
CA LYS A 328 -15.40 -18.25 -7.82
C LYS A 328 -14.04 -18.91 -7.58
N PRO A 329 -13.31 -18.62 -6.49
CA PRO A 329 -12.28 -19.53 -6.01
C PRO A 329 -12.92 -20.69 -5.22
N VAL A 330 -12.56 -21.90 -5.64
CA VAL A 330 -12.83 -23.18 -4.97
C VAL A 330 -11.89 -23.30 -3.78
N LEU A 331 -12.43 -23.56 -2.59
CA LEU A 331 -11.68 -24.07 -1.44
C LEU A 331 -12.39 -25.35 -0.97
N GLY A 332 -12.00 -26.46 -1.60
CA GLY A 332 -12.29 -27.79 -1.08
C GLY A 332 -11.43 -28.04 0.16
N ARG A 333 -12.05 -28.10 1.34
CA ARG A 333 -11.48 -28.83 2.47
C ARG A 333 -12.17 -30.18 2.54
N LYS A 334 -11.38 -31.25 2.37
CA LYS A 334 -11.78 -32.62 2.66
C LYS A 334 -12.21 -32.73 4.12
N ILE A 335 -13.42 -33.22 4.32
CA ILE A 335 -13.95 -33.63 5.61
C ILE A 335 -13.46 -35.07 5.83
N HIS A 336 -12.62 -35.30 6.82
CA HIS A 336 -12.44 -36.64 7.37
C HIS A 336 -13.43 -36.82 8.53
N TYR A 337 -14.46 -37.63 8.28
CA TYR A 337 -15.27 -38.26 9.32
C TYR A 337 -14.49 -39.44 9.89
N CYS A 338 -14.47 -39.59 11.23
CA CYS A 338 -14.25 -40.87 11.88
C CYS A 338 -15.26 -41.05 13.03
N PRO A 339 -15.76 -42.28 13.29
CA PRO A 339 -16.98 -42.51 14.05
C PRO A 339 -16.74 -42.53 15.57
N ARG A 340 -17.83 -42.33 16.33
CA ARG A 340 -17.89 -42.48 17.79
C ARG A 340 -17.80 -43.96 18.21
N GLY A 341 -17.01 -44.21 19.25
CA GLY A 341 -16.96 -45.44 20.08
C GLY A 341 -16.30 -45.11 21.44
N PRO A 342 -16.57 -45.85 22.53
CA PRO A 342 -16.79 -45.28 23.86
C PRO A 342 -15.53 -44.92 24.66
N ALA A 343 -15.73 -44.02 25.63
CA ALA A 343 -14.76 -43.51 26.58
C ALA A 343 -14.11 -44.61 27.45
N PRO A 344 -12.93 -44.29 28.02
CA PRO A 344 -12.91 -44.13 29.46
C PRO A 344 -12.35 -42.78 29.91
N SER A 345 -12.84 -42.40 31.08
CA SER A 345 -12.52 -41.20 31.85
C SER A 345 -11.03 -40.92 31.99
N ASN A 346 -10.63 -39.68 31.68
CA ASN A 346 -9.91 -38.84 32.63
C ASN A 346 -9.96 -37.37 32.19
N ARG A 347 -10.34 -36.51 33.14
CA ARG A 347 -10.53 -35.05 32.96
C ARG A 347 -9.18 -34.36 32.80
N VAL A 348 -9.00 -33.60 31.72
CA VAL A 348 -8.14 -32.40 31.71
C VAL A 348 -8.80 -31.34 30.83
N LYS A 349 -9.10 -30.18 31.43
CA LYS A 349 -9.53 -28.96 30.72
C LYS A 349 -8.31 -28.40 29.96
N VAL A 350 -8.43 -28.20 28.65
CA VAL A 350 -7.46 -27.43 27.85
C VAL A 350 -8.03 -26.01 27.65
N PRO A 351 -7.41 -24.95 28.19
CA PRO A 351 -7.70 -23.58 27.79
C PRO A 351 -6.90 -23.22 26.53
N GLY A 352 -7.50 -22.39 25.67
CA GLY A 352 -6.96 -22.00 24.37
C GLY A 352 -5.59 -21.32 24.44
N ASP A 353 -4.80 -21.56 23.38
CA ASP A 353 -3.43 -21.12 23.23
C ASP A 353 -3.30 -19.59 23.30
N TYR A 354 -2.87 -19.09 24.45
CA TYR A 354 -2.26 -17.78 24.59
C TYR A 354 -0.78 -18.01 24.86
N ILE A 355 0.08 -17.55 23.95
CA ILE A 355 1.52 -17.45 24.23
C ILE A 355 1.70 -16.30 25.22
N ILE A 356 1.77 -16.65 26.50
CA ILE A 356 2.29 -15.75 27.54
C ILE A 356 3.79 -15.65 27.28
N ILE A 357 4.26 -14.44 27.00
CA ILE A 357 5.68 -14.16 26.86
C ILE A 357 6.31 -14.32 28.26
N THR A 358 6.88 -15.48 28.55
CA THR A 358 7.85 -15.64 29.65
C THR A 358 9.23 -15.35 29.08
N HIS A 359 9.74 -14.14 29.27
CA HIS A 359 11.15 -13.85 28.95
C HIS A 359 12.05 -14.32 30.09
N ASN A 360 12.91 -15.28 29.75
CA ASN A 360 14.14 -15.56 30.48
C ASN A 360 15.06 -14.33 30.43
N ARG A 361 15.52 -13.91 31.60
CA ARG A 361 16.68 -13.03 31.87
C ARG A 361 16.85 -11.80 30.96
N PHE A 362 16.11 -10.75 31.26
CA PHE A 362 16.73 -9.43 31.39
C PHE A 362 16.84 -9.12 32.89
N ILE A 363 18.06 -8.91 33.37
CA ILE A 363 18.31 -8.43 34.74
C ILE A 363 17.71 -7.03 34.81
N HIS A 364 16.49 -6.94 35.31
CA HIS A 364 15.82 -5.67 35.56
C HIS A 364 16.44 -5.10 36.84
N SER A 365 17.35 -4.12 36.69
CA SER A 365 17.70 -3.27 37.82
C SER A 365 16.40 -2.57 38.24
N GLN A 366 15.95 -2.81 39.47
CA GLN A 366 14.83 -2.07 40.05
C GLN A 366 15.17 -0.58 40.03
N LYS A 367 14.60 0.18 39.09
CA LYS A 367 14.75 1.64 39.04
C LYS A 367 13.37 2.30 38.94
N SER A 368 12.99 2.88 40.08
CA SER A 368 11.93 3.86 40.35
C SER A 368 10.53 3.64 39.74
N THR A 369 9.57 3.38 40.62
CA THR A 369 8.12 3.48 40.40
C THR A 369 7.67 4.95 40.23
N GLN A 370 8.20 5.67 39.24
CA GLN A 370 7.63 6.98 38.89
C GLN A 370 6.26 6.78 38.23
N ARG A 371 5.21 7.13 38.97
CA ARG A 371 3.82 7.11 38.52
C ARG A 371 3.68 8.02 37.29
N VAL A 372 3.18 7.47 36.18
CA VAL A 372 2.94 8.26 34.96
C VAL A 372 1.84 9.28 35.24
N ASP A 373 2.06 10.54 34.82
CA ASP A 373 1.06 11.60 34.97
C ASP A 373 -0.19 11.30 34.09
N PRO A 374 -1.42 11.52 34.62
CA PRO A 374 -2.65 11.25 33.88
C PRO A 374 -2.81 12.08 32.60
N TRP A 375 -2.35 13.33 32.59
CA TRP A 375 -2.38 14.18 31.39
C TRP A 375 -1.34 13.74 30.37
N PHE A 376 -0.18 13.24 30.81
CA PHE A 376 0.77 12.57 29.90
C PHE A 376 0.10 11.39 29.19
N VAL A 377 -0.57 10.51 29.94
CA VAL A 377 -1.28 9.36 29.35
C VAL A 377 -2.32 9.85 28.34
N THR A 378 -3.10 10.86 28.70
CA THR A 378 -4.14 11.43 27.83
C THR A 378 -3.57 11.97 26.52
N GLY A 379 -2.51 12.79 26.58
CA GLY A 379 -1.86 13.32 25.38
C GLY A 379 -1.23 12.23 24.51
N PHE A 380 -0.64 11.21 25.14
CA PHE A 380 -0.07 10.07 24.41
C PHE A 380 -1.15 9.24 23.71
N ILE A 381 -2.32 9.06 24.34
CA ILE A 381 -3.46 8.38 23.71
C ILE A 381 -4.07 9.22 22.59
N ASP A 382 -4.08 10.56 22.71
CA ASP A 382 -4.47 11.44 21.60
C ASP A 382 -3.57 11.29 20.36
N ALA A 383 -2.31 10.90 20.54
CA ALA A 383 -1.44 10.47 19.45
C ALA A 383 -1.72 9.02 19.00
N GLU A 384 -1.42 8.03 19.86
CA GLU A 384 -1.23 6.62 19.46
C GLU A 384 -2.41 5.69 19.80
N GLY A 385 -3.36 6.17 20.59
CA GLY A 385 -4.50 5.39 21.05
C GLY A 385 -5.59 5.16 19.99
N CYS A 386 -6.35 4.09 20.15
CA CYS A 386 -7.48 3.78 19.28
C CYS A 386 -8.64 3.15 20.08
N PHE A 387 -9.83 3.70 19.91
CA PHE A 387 -11.10 3.15 20.41
C PHE A 387 -11.83 2.47 19.26
N MET A 388 -12.19 1.20 19.41
CA MET A 388 -12.70 0.39 18.30
C MET A 388 -13.91 -0.44 18.73
N ILE A 389 -14.91 -0.49 17.84
CA ILE A 389 -15.98 -1.47 17.89
C ILE A 389 -15.75 -2.50 16.77
N GLY A 390 -15.46 -3.74 17.16
CA GLY A 390 -15.25 -4.88 16.28
C GLY A 390 -16.54 -5.67 16.08
N LEU A 391 -16.81 -6.06 14.84
CA LEU A 391 -17.91 -6.93 14.45
C LEU A 391 -17.34 -8.14 13.72
N THR A 392 -17.34 -9.29 14.38
CA THR A 392 -16.82 -10.54 13.80
C THR A 392 -17.98 -11.46 13.48
N LYS A 393 -18.10 -11.89 12.22
CA LYS A 393 -19.17 -12.80 11.80
C LYS A 393 -19.06 -14.11 12.57
N SER A 394 -20.16 -14.54 13.19
CA SER A 394 -20.21 -15.78 13.97
C SER A 394 -21.64 -16.25 14.12
N GLU A 395 -21.89 -17.47 13.67
CA GLU A 395 -23.21 -18.13 13.71
C GLU A 395 -23.68 -18.44 15.14
N LYS A 396 -22.77 -18.41 16.13
CA LYS A 396 -23.08 -18.64 17.54
C LYS A 396 -23.93 -17.52 18.15
N TYR A 397 -23.96 -16.34 17.53
CA TYR A 397 -24.66 -15.18 18.05
C TYR A 397 -25.96 -14.94 17.30
N ARG A 398 -27.00 -14.52 18.02
CA ARG A 398 -28.36 -14.33 17.49
C ARG A 398 -28.43 -13.39 16.27
N MET A 399 -27.54 -12.41 16.22
CA MET A 399 -27.45 -11.44 15.12
C MET A 399 -26.48 -11.86 14.01
N GLY A 400 -25.84 -13.03 14.12
CA GLY A 400 -24.79 -13.50 13.21
C GLY A 400 -23.44 -12.80 13.39
N TYR A 401 -23.30 -11.95 14.41
CA TYR A 401 -22.08 -11.20 14.70
C TYR A 401 -21.77 -11.18 16.19
N GLN A 402 -20.50 -11.38 16.51
CA GLN A 402 -19.92 -11.04 17.81
C GLN A 402 -19.57 -9.55 17.82
N VAL A 403 -20.11 -8.83 18.80
CA VAL A 403 -19.76 -7.42 19.05
C VAL A 403 -18.66 -7.36 20.10
N THR A 404 -17.60 -6.60 19.82
CA THR A 404 -16.49 -6.38 20.75
C THR A 404 -16.14 -4.90 20.84
N ALA A 405 -15.89 -4.41 22.06
CA ALA A 405 -15.31 -3.10 22.29
C ALA A 405 -13.84 -3.28 22.67
N ILE A 406 -12.95 -2.53 22.02
CA ILE A 406 -11.51 -2.66 22.18
C ILE A 406 -10.90 -1.27 22.32
N PHE A 407 -10.16 -1.05 23.40
CA PHE A 407 -9.18 0.03 23.49
C PHE A 407 -7.80 -0.55 23.17
N LYS A 408 -7.03 0.12 22.31
CA LYS A 408 -5.71 -0.34 21.90
C LYS A 408 -4.70 0.77 21.70
N ILE A 409 -3.43 0.44 21.90
CA ILE A 409 -2.26 1.23 21.51
C ILE A 409 -1.34 0.30 20.72
N SER A 410 -0.80 0.75 19.58
CA SER A 410 0.12 -0.06 18.76
C SER A 410 1.43 0.68 18.60
N LEU A 411 2.54 0.14 19.13
CA LEU A 411 3.86 0.77 19.05
C LEU A 411 4.90 -0.22 18.52
N HIS A 412 6.04 0.29 18.07
CA HIS A 412 7.19 -0.57 17.78
C HIS A 412 7.72 -1.23 19.06
N SER A 413 8.31 -2.42 18.93
CA SER A 413 8.93 -3.19 20.02
C SER A 413 9.95 -2.43 20.86
N LYS A 414 10.61 -1.41 20.31
CA LYS A 414 11.57 -0.56 21.03
C LYS A 414 10.93 0.36 22.07
N ASP A 415 9.61 0.58 21.98
CA ASP A 415 8.83 1.30 22.99
C ASP A 415 8.12 0.35 23.98
N TYR A 416 8.61 -0.89 24.13
CA TYR A 416 8.03 -1.87 25.06
C TYR A 416 7.93 -1.34 26.50
N ASP A 417 8.98 -0.69 27.00
CA ASP A 417 8.98 -0.14 28.36
C ASP A 417 7.90 0.93 28.55
N LEU A 418 7.62 1.74 27.52
CA LEU A 418 6.54 2.71 27.56
C LEU A 418 5.16 2.04 27.60
N LEU A 419 4.95 0.96 26.82
CA LEU A 419 3.72 0.17 26.92
C LEU A 419 3.57 -0.46 28.30
N CYS A 420 4.65 -0.96 28.91
CA CYS A 420 4.64 -1.49 30.26
C CYS A 420 4.28 -0.42 31.29
N GLN A 421 4.82 0.79 31.18
CA GLN A 421 4.45 1.92 32.04
C GLN A 421 2.96 2.26 31.92
N ILE A 422 2.41 2.29 30.70
CA ILE A 422 0.98 2.58 30.46
C ILE A 422 0.10 1.45 31.00
N ARG A 423 0.47 0.18 30.78
CA ARG A 423 -0.25 -0.97 31.35
C ARG A 423 -0.26 -0.91 32.88
N ASN A 424 0.88 -0.63 33.50
CA ASN A 424 1.00 -0.52 34.96
C ASN A 424 0.20 0.68 35.49
N TYR A 425 0.15 1.78 34.74
CA TYR A 425 -0.67 2.94 35.09
C TYR A 425 -2.17 2.60 35.14
N PHE A 426 -2.69 1.93 34.10
CA PHE A 426 -4.11 1.52 34.08
C PHE A 426 -4.40 0.32 35.00
N GLY A 427 -3.40 -0.50 35.31
CA GLY A 427 -3.56 -1.73 36.11
C GLY A 427 -4.35 -2.84 35.41
N VAL A 428 -4.74 -2.64 34.14
CA VAL A 428 -5.54 -3.58 33.34
C VAL A 428 -4.95 -3.76 31.94
N GLY A 429 -5.46 -4.75 31.21
CA GLY A 429 -5.05 -5.01 29.83
C GLY A 429 -3.80 -5.87 29.68
N ILE A 430 -3.55 -6.25 28.44
CA ILE A 430 -2.46 -7.15 28.04
C ILE A 430 -1.63 -6.51 26.94
N ILE A 431 -0.34 -6.84 26.89
CA ILE A 431 0.55 -6.49 25.77
C ILE A 431 0.79 -7.76 24.96
N ILE A 432 0.52 -7.72 23.67
CA ILE A 432 0.74 -8.84 22.76
C ILE A 432 1.64 -8.42 21.60
N LYS A 433 2.34 -9.39 21.01
CA LYS A 433 3.05 -9.20 19.74
C LYS A 433 2.05 -9.14 18.59
N HIS A 434 2.24 -8.21 17.66
CA HIS A 434 1.40 -8.05 16.48
C HIS A 434 2.27 -7.82 15.25
N GLY A 435 2.58 -8.88 14.50
CA GLY A 435 3.58 -8.85 13.44
C GLY A 435 5.00 -8.96 14.00
N GLU A 436 6.01 -8.64 13.19
CA GLU A 436 7.42 -8.87 13.56
C GLU A 436 7.94 -7.86 14.57
N THR A 437 7.68 -6.56 14.32
CA THR A 437 8.30 -5.44 15.06
C THR A 437 7.30 -4.61 15.86
N THR A 438 6.01 -4.92 15.82
CA THR A 438 4.96 -4.13 16.49
C THR A 438 4.38 -4.88 17.69
N LEU A 439 4.10 -4.13 18.75
CA LEU A 439 3.43 -4.58 19.97
C LEU A 439 2.10 -3.85 20.12
N GLN A 440 1.12 -4.53 20.69
CA GLN A 440 -0.20 -3.98 20.97
C GLN A 440 -0.54 -4.10 22.44
N TYR A 441 -0.80 -2.97 23.10
CA TYR A 441 -1.52 -2.95 24.37
C TYR A 441 -3.02 -2.98 24.09
N LEU A 442 -3.74 -3.93 24.70
CA LEU A 442 -5.15 -4.20 24.45
C LEU A 442 -5.96 -4.29 25.75
N VAL A 443 -7.11 -3.62 25.76
CA VAL A 443 -8.16 -3.79 26.78
C VAL A 443 -9.47 -4.15 26.06
N ARG A 444 -9.99 -5.35 26.37
CA ARG A 444 -11.18 -5.94 25.71
C ARG A 444 -12.29 -6.34 26.68
N SER A 445 -11.95 -6.61 27.94
CA SER A 445 -12.92 -6.97 28.96
C SER A 445 -13.80 -5.78 29.31
N ILE A 446 -15.12 -5.96 29.35
CA ILE A 446 -16.06 -4.88 29.70
C ILE A 446 -15.76 -4.31 31.09
N LYS A 447 -15.36 -5.16 32.05
CA LYS A 447 -14.96 -4.72 33.40
C LYS A 447 -13.72 -3.83 33.36
N ASP A 448 -12.73 -4.19 32.55
CA ASP A 448 -11.47 -3.44 32.46
C ASP A 448 -11.67 -2.13 31.67
N LEU A 449 -12.60 -2.11 30.72
CA LEU A 449 -12.98 -0.89 29.99
C LEU A 449 -13.59 0.18 30.89
N ASP A 450 -14.20 -0.18 32.02
CA ASP A 450 -14.67 0.82 33.01
C ASP A 450 -13.50 1.67 33.53
N VAL A 451 -12.29 1.10 33.67
CA VAL A 451 -11.09 1.84 34.08
C VAL A 451 -10.66 2.83 33.00
N ILE A 452 -10.67 2.40 31.74
CA ILE A 452 -10.37 3.23 30.58
C ILE A 452 -11.36 4.39 30.46
N ILE A 453 -12.66 4.10 30.60
CA ILE A 453 -13.72 5.11 30.54
C ILE A 453 -13.57 6.11 31.67
N SER A 454 -13.35 5.65 32.90
CA SER A 454 -13.18 6.51 34.08
C SER A 454 -12.01 7.47 33.93
N HIS A 455 -10.90 7.00 33.33
CA HIS A 455 -9.75 7.86 33.03
C HIS A 455 -10.12 9.00 32.07
N PHE A 456 -10.73 8.69 30.92
CA PHE A 456 -11.02 9.71 29.90
C PHE A 456 -12.24 10.58 30.22
N ASP A 457 -13.06 10.21 31.19
CA ASP A 457 -14.05 11.11 31.78
C ASP A 457 -13.38 12.16 32.70
N ALA A 458 -12.38 11.75 33.49
CA ALA A 458 -11.64 12.63 34.38
C ALA A 458 -10.57 13.48 33.65
N TYR A 459 -9.96 12.91 32.61
CA TYR A 459 -8.90 13.52 31.79
C TYR A 459 -9.30 13.44 30.31
N PRO A 460 -10.16 14.35 29.84
CA PRO A 460 -10.70 14.28 28.48
C PRO A 460 -9.64 14.47 27.40
N LEU A 461 -9.77 13.67 26.34
CA LEU A 461 -9.05 13.86 25.07
C LEU A 461 -9.42 15.22 24.45
N ILE A 462 -8.47 15.82 23.74
CA ILE A 462 -8.60 17.14 23.13
C ILE A 462 -8.76 17.02 21.61
N SER A 463 -8.14 16.01 20.98
CA SER A 463 -8.26 15.80 19.52
C SER A 463 -9.66 15.31 19.12
N GLN A 464 -9.90 15.17 17.81
CA GLN A 464 -11.06 14.51 17.22
C GLN A 464 -11.23 13.05 17.66
N LYS A 465 -10.21 12.44 18.28
CA LYS A 465 -10.31 11.12 18.95
C LYS A 465 -11.26 11.13 20.14
N TRP A 466 -11.48 12.29 20.76
CA TRP A 466 -12.50 12.49 21.79
C TRP A 466 -13.89 12.05 21.30
N SER A 467 -14.22 12.34 20.04
CA SER A 467 -15.49 11.94 19.43
C SER A 467 -15.60 10.42 19.31
N ASP A 468 -14.52 9.75 18.89
CA ASP A 468 -14.47 8.28 18.85
C ASP A 468 -14.63 7.68 20.24
N TYR A 469 -13.99 8.28 21.25
CA TYR A 469 -14.14 7.88 22.66
C TYR A 469 -15.59 8.03 23.16
N LYS A 470 -16.28 9.14 22.86
CA LYS A 470 -17.67 9.34 23.29
C LYS A 470 -18.62 8.29 22.69
N LEU A 471 -18.53 8.07 21.39
CA LEU A 471 -19.32 7.03 20.71
C LEU A 471 -18.95 5.62 21.20
N PHE A 472 -17.67 5.38 21.48
CA PHE A 472 -17.19 4.14 22.07
C PHE A 472 -17.78 3.90 23.48
N LYS A 473 -17.82 4.93 24.33
CA LYS A 473 -18.42 4.86 25.67
C LYS A 473 -19.90 4.48 25.60
N GLU A 474 -20.66 5.08 24.68
CA GLU A 474 -22.06 4.72 24.44
C GLU A 474 -22.22 3.27 24.00
N ALA A 475 -21.37 2.81 23.07
CA ALA A 475 -21.38 1.42 22.62
C ALA A 475 -21.05 0.44 23.77
N VAL A 476 -20.09 0.77 24.64
CA VAL A 476 -19.78 -0.04 25.84
C VAL A 476 -20.96 -0.11 26.79
N ALA A 477 -21.72 0.98 26.99
CA ALA A 477 -22.93 0.98 27.81
C ALA A 477 -24.00 0.03 27.25
N LEU A 478 -24.26 0.06 25.93
CA LEU A 478 -25.16 -0.88 25.27
C LEU A 478 -24.70 -2.34 25.42
N ILE A 479 -23.39 -2.58 25.41
CA ILE A 479 -22.83 -3.91 25.63
C ILE A 479 -23.05 -4.36 27.08
N LYS A 480 -22.78 -3.48 28.05
CA LYS A 480 -22.94 -3.72 29.49
C LYS A 480 -24.40 -4.05 29.85
N ASN A 481 -25.35 -3.36 29.23
CA ASN A 481 -26.79 -3.58 29.39
C ASN A 481 -27.33 -4.80 28.59
N LYS A 482 -26.46 -5.52 27.87
CA LYS A 482 -26.83 -6.64 26.97
C LYS A 482 -27.78 -6.26 25.81
N GLU A 483 -27.98 -4.97 25.55
CA GLU A 483 -28.83 -4.47 24.46
C GLU A 483 -28.28 -4.86 23.08
N HIS A 484 -26.96 -5.00 22.95
CA HIS A 484 -26.28 -5.44 21.73
C HIS A 484 -26.75 -6.80 21.17
N ILE A 485 -27.42 -7.62 21.98
CA ILE A 485 -27.97 -8.93 21.60
C ILE A 485 -29.33 -8.77 20.90
N THR A 486 -30.02 -7.65 21.12
CA THR A 486 -31.33 -7.34 20.53
C THR A 486 -31.18 -6.69 19.16
N LYS A 487 -32.21 -6.81 18.31
CA LYS A 487 -32.14 -6.29 16.92
C LYS A 487 -31.99 -4.76 16.92
N GLU A 488 -32.67 -4.09 17.83
CA GLU A 488 -32.62 -2.64 17.99
C GLU A 488 -31.28 -2.18 18.56
N GLY A 489 -30.79 -2.80 19.63
CA GLY A 489 -29.49 -2.45 20.20
C GLY A 489 -28.33 -2.75 19.25
N PHE A 490 -28.40 -3.84 18.48
CA PHE A 490 -27.41 -4.13 17.43
C PHE A 490 -27.42 -3.05 16.32
N LYS A 491 -28.60 -2.59 15.88
CA LYS A 491 -28.71 -1.46 14.94
C LYS A 491 -28.12 -0.17 15.52
N LYS A 492 -28.34 0.13 16.80
CA LYS A 492 -27.70 1.28 17.49
C LYS A 492 -26.18 1.16 17.45
N ILE A 493 -25.63 -0.03 17.72
CA ILE A 493 -24.18 -0.26 17.65
C ILE A 493 -23.63 -0.09 16.23
N LEU A 494 -24.34 -0.56 15.21
CA LEU A 494 -23.96 -0.33 13.81
C LEU A 494 -23.95 1.16 13.47
N SER A 495 -24.97 1.90 13.92
CA SER A 495 -25.06 3.36 13.73
C SER A 495 -23.92 4.12 14.42
N LEU A 496 -23.55 3.73 15.65
CA LEU A 496 -22.38 4.27 16.36
C LEU A 496 -21.08 3.92 15.63
N LYS A 497 -20.90 2.65 15.26
CA LYS A 497 -19.71 2.17 14.54
C LYS A 497 -19.52 2.88 13.21
N ALA A 498 -20.60 3.21 12.51
CA ALA A 498 -20.55 3.94 11.24
C ALA A 498 -19.89 5.33 11.39
N SER A 499 -19.88 5.90 12.59
CA SER A 499 -19.29 7.21 12.88
C SER A 499 -17.96 7.15 13.64
N ILE A 500 -17.53 5.95 14.06
CA ILE A 500 -16.25 5.71 14.74
C ILE A 500 -15.16 5.36 13.70
N ASN A 501 -13.98 5.97 13.84
CA ASN A 501 -12.82 5.73 12.97
C ASN A 501 -13.16 5.86 11.46
N LEU A 502 -13.05 4.77 10.70
CA LEU A 502 -13.33 4.69 9.27
C LEU A 502 -14.77 4.26 8.96
N GLY A 503 -15.61 4.06 9.97
CA GLY A 503 -17.00 3.65 9.81
C GLY A 503 -17.22 2.15 9.59
N LEU A 504 -18.25 1.82 8.80
CA LEU A 504 -18.60 0.46 8.40
C LEU A 504 -17.77 0.05 7.16
N SER A 505 -17.29 -1.20 7.14
CA SER A 505 -16.69 -1.78 5.94
C SER A 505 -17.73 -1.96 4.84
N ASP A 506 -17.30 -2.01 3.58
CA ASP A 506 -18.17 -2.22 2.42
C ASP A 506 -19.04 -3.47 2.57
N GLU A 507 -18.48 -4.56 3.11
CA GLU A 507 -19.23 -5.79 3.42
C GLU A 507 -20.38 -5.53 4.41
N LEU A 508 -20.13 -4.74 5.46
CA LEU A 508 -21.16 -4.40 6.44
C LEU A 508 -22.21 -3.44 5.86
N GLN A 509 -21.81 -2.52 4.98
CA GLN A 509 -22.74 -1.62 4.30
C GLN A 509 -23.67 -2.39 3.35
N LEU A 510 -23.17 -3.41 2.66
CA LEU A 510 -23.99 -4.28 1.80
C LEU A 510 -25.00 -5.10 2.60
N VAL A 511 -24.58 -5.63 3.76
CA VAL A 511 -25.47 -6.41 4.64
C VAL A 511 -26.49 -5.51 5.36
N PHE A 512 -26.11 -4.26 5.67
CA PHE A 512 -26.93 -3.31 6.42
C PHE A 512 -27.05 -1.96 5.70
N PRO A 513 -27.74 -1.88 4.56
CA PRO A 513 -27.76 -0.68 3.70
C PRO A 513 -28.53 0.50 4.31
N ASN A 514 -29.48 0.23 5.21
CA ASN A 514 -30.37 1.26 5.78
C ASN A 514 -29.90 1.76 7.16
N ILE A 515 -28.59 1.71 7.44
CA ILE A 515 -28.03 2.24 8.69
C ILE A 515 -27.69 3.71 8.52
N THR A 516 -28.36 4.57 9.28
CA THR A 516 -28.03 5.99 9.39
C THR A 516 -26.94 6.18 10.45
N PRO A 517 -25.75 6.73 10.11
CA PRO A 517 -24.69 6.99 11.10
C PRO A 517 -25.13 8.00 12.17
N VAL A 518 -24.69 7.81 13.42
CA VAL A 518 -24.92 8.80 14.48
C VAL A 518 -24.14 10.08 14.17
N ALA A 519 -24.71 11.26 14.46
CA ALA A 519 -23.99 12.52 14.32
C ALA A 519 -22.71 12.49 15.18
N ARG A 520 -21.56 12.75 14.55
CA ARG A 520 -20.28 12.74 15.26
C ARG A 520 -20.23 13.97 16.18
N PRO A 521 -20.05 13.79 17.51
CA PRO A 521 -19.93 14.93 18.42
C PRO A 521 -18.61 15.66 18.14
N LEU A 522 -18.62 16.98 18.10
CA LEU A 522 -17.40 17.77 17.92
C LEU A 522 -16.76 18.04 19.29
N PRO A 523 -15.43 17.93 19.42
CA PRO A 523 -14.76 18.36 20.64
C PRO A 523 -15.02 19.86 20.83
N VAL A 524 -15.49 20.27 22.01
CA VAL A 524 -15.75 21.68 22.32
C VAL A 524 -14.40 22.37 22.58
N LEU A 525 -13.68 22.66 21.52
CA LEU A 525 -12.51 23.53 21.53
C LEU A 525 -12.99 24.96 21.30
N SER A 526 -13.46 25.62 22.36
CA SER A 526 -13.71 27.06 22.28
C SER A 526 -12.38 27.76 21.93
N GLU A 527 -12.41 28.73 20.99
CA GLU A 527 -11.25 29.51 20.50
C GLU A 527 -10.35 30.15 21.58
N LYS A 528 -10.78 30.13 22.85
CA LYS A 528 -10.09 30.73 24.01
C LYS A 528 -9.47 29.74 25.02
N LYS A 529 -9.53 28.42 24.80
CA LYS A 529 -8.99 27.45 25.79
C LYS A 529 -7.54 27.05 25.47
N LYS A 530 -6.59 27.66 26.19
CA LYS A 530 -5.21 27.16 26.26
C LYS A 530 -5.16 25.78 26.92
N ILE A 531 -4.26 24.91 26.48
CA ILE A 531 -3.98 23.64 27.15
C ILE A 531 -3.36 23.97 28.51
N LYS A 532 -4.06 23.63 29.60
CA LYS A 532 -3.64 24.02 30.97
C LYS A 532 -2.51 23.17 31.52
N ASN A 533 -2.44 21.89 31.15
CA ASN A 533 -1.45 20.96 31.67
C ASN A 533 -0.44 20.58 30.58
N PHE A 534 0.82 20.98 30.77
CA PHE A 534 1.90 20.73 29.81
C PHE A 534 2.32 19.26 29.72
N ASN A 535 2.00 18.41 30.71
CA ASN A 535 2.21 16.96 30.60
C ASN A 535 1.39 16.37 29.44
N TYR A 536 0.23 16.95 29.11
CA TYR A 536 -0.50 16.58 27.89
C TYR A 536 0.34 16.80 26.63
N ILE A 537 1.04 17.94 26.53
CA ILE A 537 1.90 18.24 25.38
C ILE A 537 3.09 17.28 25.33
N ALA A 538 3.67 16.90 26.48
CA ALA A 538 4.73 15.90 26.56
C ALA A 538 4.24 14.51 26.09
N GLY A 539 3.03 14.10 26.48
CA GLY A 539 2.39 12.87 26.02
C GLY A 539 2.17 12.88 24.51
N LEU A 540 1.53 13.93 23.98
CA LEU A 540 1.29 14.10 22.55
C LEU A 540 2.61 14.11 21.75
N THR A 541 3.62 14.80 22.28
CA THR A 541 4.96 14.85 21.67
C THR A 541 5.65 13.48 21.67
N SER A 542 5.42 12.65 22.69
CA SER A 542 5.98 11.29 22.76
C SER A 542 5.41 10.38 21.66
N GLY A 543 4.16 10.60 21.23
CA GLY A 543 3.52 9.84 20.14
C GLY A 543 3.69 10.46 18.74
N ASP A 544 3.45 11.77 18.56
CA ASP A 544 3.46 12.44 17.23
C ASP A 544 4.51 13.56 17.04
N GLY A 545 5.27 13.91 18.07
CA GLY A 545 6.41 14.84 17.98
C GLY A 545 7.60 14.34 17.16
N CYS A 546 8.41 15.25 16.64
CA CYS A 546 9.64 14.90 15.94
C CYS A 546 10.71 15.99 16.06
N PHE A 547 11.95 15.56 16.28
CA PHE A 547 13.12 16.41 16.50
C PHE A 547 14.09 16.26 15.32
N PHE A 548 14.25 17.33 14.55
CA PHE A 548 15.08 17.35 13.35
C PHE A 548 16.28 18.28 13.49
N ILE A 549 17.41 17.76 13.01
CA ILE A 549 18.64 18.52 12.82
C ILE A 549 18.96 18.52 11.32
N SER A 550 18.92 19.69 10.70
CA SER A 550 19.26 19.89 9.29
C SER A 550 20.61 20.59 9.20
N ILE A 551 21.53 20.03 8.42
CA ILE A 551 22.81 20.65 8.09
C ILE A 551 22.75 20.98 6.61
N ARG A 552 22.90 22.25 6.26
CA ARG A 552 22.74 22.77 4.89
C ARG A 552 24.02 23.48 4.47
N ASN A 553 24.32 23.49 3.17
CA ASN A 553 25.38 24.34 2.65
C ASN A 553 24.99 25.81 2.81
N SER A 554 25.95 26.64 3.19
CA SER A 554 25.73 28.07 3.39
C SER A 554 27.00 28.83 3.02
N SER A 555 26.87 29.78 2.10
CA SER A 555 27.95 30.70 1.72
C SER A 555 28.23 31.78 2.78
N TYR A 556 27.28 32.00 3.71
CA TYR A 556 27.36 33.06 4.72
C TYR A 556 28.15 32.65 5.98
N THR A 557 28.41 31.36 6.16
CA THR A 557 29.09 30.80 7.33
C THR A 557 30.52 30.46 6.98
N LYS A 558 31.48 30.80 7.84
CA LYS A 558 32.92 30.50 7.63
C LYS A 558 33.18 29.00 7.41
N SER A 559 32.40 28.14 8.06
CA SER A 559 32.47 26.68 7.91
C SER A 559 31.80 26.12 6.64
N GLY A 560 31.20 26.97 5.80
CA GLY A 560 30.43 26.54 4.62
C GLY A 560 29.12 25.79 4.91
N LYS A 561 28.77 25.62 6.20
CA LYS A 561 27.59 24.85 6.65
C LYS A 561 26.77 25.64 7.67
N SER A 562 25.45 25.52 7.57
CA SER A 562 24.48 26.03 8.54
C SER A 562 23.72 24.88 9.19
N VAL A 563 23.60 24.92 10.51
CA VAL A 563 22.78 24.01 11.31
C VAL A 563 21.42 24.65 11.56
N VAL A 564 20.34 23.92 11.28
CA VAL A 564 18.95 24.35 11.48
C VAL A 564 18.24 23.30 12.31
N LEU A 565 17.69 23.73 13.44
CA LEU A 565 16.87 22.91 14.31
C LEU A 565 15.40 23.08 13.95
N LYS A 566 14.67 21.97 13.88
CA LYS A 566 13.22 21.97 13.66
C LYS A 566 12.56 20.97 14.61
N PHE A 567 11.62 21.46 15.39
CA PHE A 567 10.65 20.63 16.10
C PHE A 567 9.33 20.65 15.33
N GLN A 568 8.64 19.51 15.29
CA GLN A 568 7.27 19.47 14.78
C GLN A 568 6.38 18.45 15.51
N ILE A 569 5.08 18.73 15.60
CA ILE A 569 4.04 17.74 15.91
C ILE A 569 3.15 17.66 14.68
N VAL A 570 2.84 16.44 14.24
CA VAL A 570 2.03 16.21 13.03
C VAL A 570 0.72 15.57 13.43
N GLN A 571 -0.39 16.13 12.94
CA GLN A 571 -1.72 15.57 13.11
C GLN A 571 -2.48 15.59 11.79
N ASN A 572 -3.61 14.89 11.73
CA ASN A 572 -4.49 15.01 10.57
C ASN A 572 -5.07 16.43 10.47
N SER A 573 -5.41 16.91 9.28
CA SER A 573 -5.97 18.25 9.07
C SER A 573 -7.29 18.49 9.80
N ARG A 574 -8.02 17.43 10.15
CA ARG A 574 -9.23 17.52 11.01
C ARG A 574 -8.94 18.02 12.43
N ASP A 575 -7.69 17.95 12.86
CA ASP A 575 -7.19 18.35 14.18
C ASP A 575 -6.44 19.70 14.11
N VAL A 576 -6.70 20.51 13.08
CA VAL A 576 -6.05 21.83 12.90
C VAL A 576 -6.30 22.77 14.09
N GLU A 577 -7.46 22.71 14.73
CA GLU A 577 -7.78 23.49 15.93
C GLU A 577 -6.87 23.13 17.11
N LEU A 578 -6.56 21.84 17.31
CA LEU A 578 -5.58 21.39 18.30
C LEU A 578 -4.19 21.97 18.00
N ILE A 579 -3.79 21.96 16.73
CA ILE A 579 -2.50 22.52 16.28
C ILE A 579 -2.44 24.04 16.49
N GLN A 580 -3.52 24.78 16.23
CA GLN A 580 -3.63 26.21 16.54
C GLN A 580 -3.60 26.47 18.05
N THR A 581 -4.23 25.59 18.83
CA THR A 581 -4.22 25.66 20.30
C THR A 581 -2.80 25.47 20.86
N LEU A 582 -1.96 24.64 20.24
CA LEU A 582 -0.55 24.50 20.63
C LEU A 582 0.23 25.81 20.42
N VAL A 583 0.04 26.49 19.28
CA VAL A 583 0.67 27.80 19.00
C VAL A 583 0.27 28.83 20.04
N SER A 584 -1.04 28.96 20.32
CA SER A 584 -1.55 29.94 21.29
C SER A 584 -1.19 29.61 22.73
N THR A 585 -1.06 28.31 23.08
CA THR A 585 -0.66 27.86 24.41
C THR A 585 0.82 28.10 24.66
N LEU A 586 1.68 27.72 23.70
CA LEU A 586 3.15 27.81 23.84
C LEU A 586 3.70 29.20 23.48
N GLY A 587 2.88 30.06 22.85
CA GLY A 587 3.27 31.42 22.47
C GLY A 587 4.47 31.45 21.50
N CYS A 588 4.62 30.40 20.70
CA CYS A 588 5.66 30.28 19.68
C CYS A 588 5.26 29.22 18.64
N GLY A 589 6.06 29.12 17.58
CA GLY A 589 5.78 28.21 16.47
C GLY A 589 4.73 28.74 15.51
N ARG A 590 4.40 27.90 14.52
CA ARG A 590 3.41 28.20 13.47
C ARG A 590 2.68 26.94 13.06
N VAL A 591 1.54 27.12 12.40
CA VAL A 591 0.80 26.06 11.74
C VAL A 591 1.23 25.98 10.28
N GLU A 592 1.59 24.79 9.80
CA GLU A 592 1.76 24.49 8.38
C GLU A 592 0.73 23.44 7.96
N LEU A 593 0.04 23.67 6.83
CA LEU A 593 -0.96 22.73 6.31
C LEU A 593 -0.42 22.04 5.05
N CYS A 594 -0.53 20.71 5.02
CA CYS A 594 -0.23 19.91 3.84
C CYS A 594 -1.53 19.30 3.30
N LEU A 595 -2.18 20.00 2.39
CA LEU A 595 -3.46 19.58 1.81
C LEU A 595 -3.35 18.24 1.07
N LYS A 596 -2.22 17.99 0.39
CA LYS A 596 -1.96 16.73 -0.32
C LYS A 596 -1.99 15.50 0.62
N GLN A 597 -1.58 15.68 1.88
CA GLN A 597 -1.50 14.61 2.87
C GLN A 597 -2.63 14.68 3.91
N SER A 598 -3.55 15.64 3.79
CA SER A 598 -4.56 15.92 4.82
C SER A 598 -3.95 16.01 6.22
N ALA A 599 -2.86 16.78 6.34
CA ALA A 599 -2.06 16.89 7.56
C ALA A 599 -1.87 18.35 7.99
N ALA A 600 -1.85 18.57 9.30
CA ALA A 600 -1.54 19.84 9.95
C ALA A 600 -0.30 19.66 10.83
N TYR A 601 0.62 20.62 10.73
CA TYR A 601 1.90 20.58 11.43
C TYR A 601 1.98 21.77 12.38
N TYR A 602 2.26 21.50 13.66
CA TYR A 602 2.83 22.50 14.54
C TYR A 602 4.34 22.51 14.30
N VAL A 603 4.93 23.65 13.97
CA VAL A 603 6.35 23.75 13.60
C VAL A 603 7.06 24.85 14.37
N VAL A 604 8.23 24.52 14.94
CA VAL A 604 9.11 25.49 15.60
C VAL A 604 10.52 25.38 15.04
N THR A 605 11.02 26.49 14.49
CA THR A 605 12.34 26.59 13.87
C THR A 605 13.18 27.73 14.42
N LYS A 606 12.58 28.68 15.15
CA LYS A 606 13.30 29.82 15.72
C LYS A 606 14.15 29.33 16.89
N TYR A 607 15.47 29.44 16.76
CA TYR A 607 16.42 28.96 17.78
C TYR A 607 16.11 29.51 19.18
N GLU A 608 15.77 30.80 19.27
CA GLU A 608 15.44 31.46 20.52
C GLU A 608 14.22 30.84 21.23
N ASP A 609 13.16 30.52 20.48
CA ASP A 609 11.99 29.84 21.04
C ASP A 609 12.34 28.41 21.47
N ILE A 610 13.19 27.73 20.70
CA ILE A 610 13.65 26.38 21.05
C ILE A 610 14.42 26.42 22.38
N LEU A 611 15.39 27.32 22.51
CA LEU A 611 16.25 27.42 23.68
C LEU A 611 15.48 27.87 24.94
N LYS A 612 14.65 28.92 24.83
CA LYS A 612 14.03 29.57 25.99
C LYS A 612 12.67 29.01 26.37
N LYS A 613 11.94 28.36 25.45
CA LYS A 613 10.59 27.83 25.71
C LYS A 613 10.55 26.31 25.65
N PHE A 614 11.09 25.71 24.59
CA PHE A 614 10.98 24.26 24.38
C PHE A 614 11.84 23.41 25.30
N ILE A 615 13.12 23.77 25.45
CA ILE A 615 14.00 23.01 26.35
C ILE A 615 13.46 23.03 27.79
N PRO A 616 13.09 24.19 28.38
CA PRO A 616 12.48 24.21 29.71
C PRO A 616 11.16 23.46 29.80
N LEU A 617 10.32 23.49 28.75
CA LEU A 617 9.06 22.76 28.71
C LEU A 617 9.27 21.25 28.91
N PHE A 618 10.15 20.64 28.11
CA PHE A 618 10.36 19.19 28.14
C PHE A 618 11.34 18.73 29.23
N ASP A 619 12.13 19.65 29.80
CA ASP A 619 12.88 19.38 31.03
C ASP A 619 11.95 19.27 32.25
N ASN A 620 10.93 20.13 32.32
CA ASN A 620 9.93 20.09 33.40
C ASN A 620 8.83 19.05 33.17
N HIS A 621 8.55 18.73 31.90
CA HIS A 621 7.53 17.77 31.47
C HIS A 621 8.15 16.74 30.53
N PRO A 622 8.77 15.68 31.07
CA PRO A 622 9.63 14.79 30.29
C PRO A 622 8.86 13.97 29.24
N ILE A 623 9.43 13.95 28.03
CA ILE A 623 9.05 13.03 26.95
C ILE A 623 9.46 11.61 27.35
N LYS A 624 8.68 10.61 26.94
CA LYS A 624 8.97 9.19 27.22
C LYS A 624 9.11 8.36 25.95
N GLY A 625 9.54 7.11 26.13
CA GLY A 625 9.82 6.18 25.03
C GLY A 625 11.14 6.50 24.34
N VAL A 626 11.38 5.83 23.21
CA VAL A 626 12.60 6.00 22.40
C VAL A 626 12.81 7.46 21.98
N ARG A 627 11.72 8.19 21.77
CA ARG A 627 11.76 9.61 21.39
C ARG A 627 12.38 10.52 22.45
N ALA A 628 12.40 10.12 23.72
CA ALA A 628 13.11 10.85 24.76
C ALA A 628 14.63 10.90 24.49
N LEU A 629 15.18 9.86 23.85
CA LEU A 629 16.57 9.82 23.42
C LEU A 629 16.83 10.82 22.30
N ASP A 630 15.91 10.93 21.33
CA ASP A 630 16.00 11.93 20.26
C ASP A 630 15.89 13.36 20.80
N TYR A 631 15.03 13.60 21.79
CA TYR A 631 14.98 14.88 22.48
C TYR A 631 16.31 15.20 23.20
N SER A 632 16.90 14.22 23.91
CA SER A 632 18.19 14.39 24.59
C SER A 632 19.30 14.77 23.61
N ASP A 633 19.39 14.08 22.47
CA ASP A 633 20.38 14.37 21.44
C ASP A 633 20.11 15.73 20.75
N PHE A 634 18.85 16.07 20.50
CA PHE A 634 18.45 17.39 20.03
C PHE A 634 18.86 18.50 21.01
N LYS A 635 18.67 18.29 22.31
CA LYS A 635 19.07 19.22 23.38
C LYS A 635 20.59 19.41 23.43
N LYS A 636 21.40 18.35 23.25
CA LYS A 636 22.86 18.49 23.13
C LYS A 636 23.24 19.46 22.02
N VAL A 637 22.62 19.33 20.84
CA VAL A 637 22.89 20.25 19.73
C VAL A 637 22.41 21.68 20.00
N VAL A 638 21.28 21.87 20.71
CA VAL A 638 20.87 23.21 21.18
C VAL A 638 21.95 23.85 22.05
N LEU A 639 22.60 23.08 22.93
CA LEU A 639 23.68 23.54 23.81
C LEU A 639 24.97 23.83 23.03
N LEU A 640 25.36 22.99 22.06
CA LEU A 640 26.47 23.28 21.14
C LEU A 640 26.23 24.56 20.35
N MET A 641 24.99 24.80 19.93
CA MET A 641 24.62 26.04 19.28
C MET A 641 24.69 27.26 20.21
N LYS A 642 24.32 27.08 21.49
CA LYS A 642 24.39 28.13 22.51
C LYS A 642 25.83 28.61 22.72
N ASN A 643 26.77 27.67 22.69
CA ASN A 643 28.20 27.94 22.82
C ASN A 643 28.87 28.36 21.50
N LYS A 644 28.10 28.52 20.42
CA LYS A 644 28.57 28.82 19.06
C LYS A 644 29.50 27.76 18.44
N SER A 645 29.62 26.58 19.04
CA SER A 645 30.46 25.46 18.55
C SER A 645 30.02 24.97 17.16
N HIS A 646 28.74 25.10 16.80
CA HIS A 646 28.23 24.82 15.45
C HIS A 646 28.86 25.65 14.32
N LEU A 647 29.65 26.68 14.65
CA LEU A 647 30.39 27.50 13.68
C LEU A 647 31.83 27.01 13.47
N THR A 648 32.32 26.07 14.28
CA THR A 648 33.66 25.46 14.14
C THR A 648 33.55 24.11 13.42
N GLU A 649 34.68 23.64 12.88
CA GLU A 649 34.72 22.36 12.16
C GLU A 649 34.51 21.18 13.12
N GLU A 650 35.14 21.21 14.29
CA GLU A 650 35.02 20.18 15.32
C GLU A 650 33.57 20.07 15.83
N GLY A 651 32.94 21.20 16.12
CA GLY A 651 31.55 21.21 16.57
C GLY A 651 30.57 20.76 15.47
N LEU A 652 30.87 20.99 14.19
CA LEU A 652 30.07 20.45 13.10
C LEU A 652 30.20 18.94 12.96
N ILE A 653 31.40 18.38 13.14
CA ILE A 653 31.64 16.93 13.16
C ILE A 653 30.86 16.28 14.31
N GLU A 654 30.89 16.89 15.50
CA GLU A 654 30.12 16.43 16.65
C GLU A 654 28.61 16.43 16.36
N ILE A 655 28.07 17.51 15.81
CA ILE A 655 26.65 17.61 15.44
C ILE A 655 26.27 16.58 14.37
N GLN A 656 27.16 16.29 13.41
CA GLN A 656 26.95 15.25 12.40
C GLN A 656 26.85 13.86 13.04
N SER A 657 27.75 13.55 13.97
CA SER A 657 27.77 12.29 14.72
C SER A 657 26.51 12.11 15.58
N ILE A 658 26.06 13.17 16.25
CA ILE A 658 24.80 13.15 17.00
C ILE A 658 23.64 12.87 16.02
N LYS A 659 23.55 13.62 14.93
CA LYS A 659 22.49 13.48 13.93
C LYS A 659 22.43 12.08 13.31
N SER A 660 23.57 11.45 13.04
CA SER A 660 23.61 10.10 12.45
C SER A 660 23.01 9.03 13.36
N ASN A 661 22.89 9.29 14.66
CA ASN A 661 22.36 8.36 15.66
C ASN A 661 20.94 8.71 16.15
N MET A 662 20.24 9.62 15.46
CA MET A 662 18.89 10.06 15.82
C MET A 662 17.79 9.45 14.93
N ASN A 663 16.56 9.44 15.45
CA ASN A 663 15.34 9.08 14.73
C ASN A 663 15.44 7.68 14.06
N ARG A 664 15.23 7.61 12.74
CA ARG A 664 15.24 6.35 11.97
C ARG A 664 16.60 5.64 11.96
N ASN A 665 17.69 6.38 12.20
CA ASN A 665 19.03 5.82 12.19
C ASN A 665 19.46 5.32 13.58
N ARG A 666 18.66 5.55 14.61
CA ARG A 666 18.94 5.05 15.95
C ARG A 666 18.88 3.52 15.95
N ALA A 667 19.99 2.88 16.32
CA ALA A 667 20.06 1.44 16.51
C ALA A 667 19.02 0.99 17.57
N ASN A 668 18.48 -0.22 17.38
CA ASN A 668 17.47 -0.79 18.26
C ASN A 668 18.04 -1.21 19.62
#